data_AF-A0A928H408-F1
#
_entry.id   AF-A0A928H408-F1
#
_cell.length_a   1.000
_cell.length_b   1.000
_cell.length_c   1.000
_cell.angle_alpha   90.00
_cell.angle_beta   90.00
_cell.angle_gamma   90.00
#
_symmetry.space_group_name_H-M   'P 1'
#
loop_
_entity.id
_entity.type
_entity.pdbx_description
1 polymer ?
#
loop_
_entity_poly.entity_id
_entity_poly.type
_entity_poly.pdbx_seq_one_letter_code
_entity_poly.pdbx_strand_id
1 'polypeptide(L)'
;MKKIFSVAVCLFCMSLIPLSAVEYELPILTVNSATNQGSFDRIHLEYRNTGKTEPLRISISDNTPGGSGNTIRTSVWQAAITAAMLRNDLMTGVRIGIDFSDFVDGPSAGGVICLGILSAIDGRDFPQDFAMTGTIMPDGTVGLVGGVALKMRAASRSGIKRICIPAFLRFEQQSDGSMVDLFQEAETLGMQIHPVEHISEAYAFLHKLPMPSYPPLNEREICALSPELEKELIDQYQTCLASLQKNYSALSKSEQKELEKSPLYQYLVPDEAVSIFKSGKLFTARDMLLESCIVWEGRKAKDKTLQALIDQNDPMVGKLGSSSSEQILEGIDDYNKYFDKLLNNYNNQFSPEQIQFYPDNDKIREISAQLENPLGIHLVLGKIFYYHFREPISKQQREKIINSEDVSDEVFNQTIENALRMIDYKMVMLKSLEFFWQSESESRIKLVAQLNQIKSNGRAVETSRLFYNGWLAADKSLEVNVIAEIQENKQQTQGQVITQLFLSDPAYASYRYSQKTCMYMYRNIKELGSDLQNKDYQAVASTFASIDMFSRASTLLIKHSVELGMYKDENGNIHYRNSAFLHYLIRTARLHALRNIAECKRLQIPCVAPIKLFEKAEIAREKTNSDKLHDVLKVYWEAGFQAKALVLSFQK
;
A
#
# COMPACT_ATOMS: atom_id res chain seq x y z
N MET A 1 28.09 63.95 14.61
CA MET A 1 28.67 63.45 13.33
C MET A 1 30.00 62.78 13.66
N LYS A 2 30.37 61.56 13.29
CA LYS A 2 29.86 60.40 12.52
C LYS A 2 30.80 59.25 12.93
N LYS A 3 30.28 58.12 13.42
CA LYS A 3 30.17 56.82 12.71
C LYS A 3 31.51 56.24 12.19
N ILE A 4 32.02 55.21 12.86
CA ILE A 4 32.42 53.94 12.20
C ILE A 4 31.83 52.81 13.07
N PHE A 5 30.99 52.01 12.43
CA PHE A 5 30.03 51.11 13.06
C PHE A 5 30.61 49.69 13.15
N SER A 6 30.33 49.06 14.29
CA SER A 6 30.50 47.64 14.59
C SER A 6 29.83 46.76 13.53
N VAL A 7 30.58 45.81 12.97
CA VAL A 7 30.03 44.59 12.37
C VAL A 7 30.56 43.45 13.22
N ALA A 8 29.90 43.25 14.36
CA ALA A 8 30.03 42.01 15.12
C ALA A 8 29.32 40.90 14.35
N VAL A 9 30.08 39.84 14.10
CA VAL A 9 29.68 38.57 13.51
C VAL A 9 28.43 38.04 14.24
N CYS A 10 27.27 38.11 13.59
CA CYS A 10 26.14 37.25 13.90
C CYS A 10 26.50 35.83 13.44
N LEU A 11 27.22 35.12 14.31
CA LEU A 11 27.35 33.67 14.26
C LEU A 11 25.95 33.06 14.31
N PHE A 12 25.70 32.20 13.32
CA PHE A 12 24.62 31.23 13.25
C PHE A 12 24.12 30.79 14.64
N CYS A 13 22.95 31.25 15.05
CA CYS A 13 22.10 30.50 15.98
C CYS A 13 21.48 29.33 15.20
N MET A 14 22.29 28.31 14.91
CA MET A 14 21.75 26.95 14.80
C MET A 14 21.27 26.59 16.19
N SER A 15 19.96 26.42 16.34
CA SER A 15 19.34 25.86 17.53
C SER A 15 19.96 24.49 17.81
N LEU A 16 20.92 24.45 18.75
CA LEU A 16 21.36 23.22 19.39
C LEU A 16 20.14 22.66 20.12
N ILE A 17 19.49 21.64 19.52
CA ILE A 17 18.56 20.78 20.25
C ILE A 17 19.38 20.22 21.41
N PRO A 18 19.02 20.49 22.68
CA PRO A 18 19.82 20.02 23.79
C PRO A 18 19.86 18.49 23.77
N LEU A 19 21.02 17.90 24.08
CA LEU A 19 21.19 16.45 24.31
C LEU A 19 20.36 15.92 25.51
N SER A 20 19.50 16.75 26.12
CA SER A 20 18.61 16.38 27.21
C SER A 20 17.37 15.67 26.69
N ALA A 21 16.90 14.67 27.44
CA ALA A 21 15.60 14.06 27.17
C ALA A 21 14.48 15.11 27.29
N VAL A 22 13.50 15.01 26.41
CA VAL A 22 12.26 15.77 26.43
C VAL A 22 11.17 14.85 26.96
N GLU A 23 10.45 15.29 27.97
CA GLU A 23 9.43 14.48 28.65
C GLU A 23 8.08 15.18 28.61
N TYR A 24 7.04 14.45 28.23
CA TYR A 24 5.66 14.95 28.18
C TYR A 24 4.69 14.00 28.88
N GLU A 25 3.70 14.60 29.54
CA GLU A 25 2.52 13.90 30.04
C GLU A 25 1.35 14.10 29.06
N LEU A 26 1.17 13.14 28.15
CA LEU A 26 0.18 13.22 27.08
C LEU A 26 -1.20 12.75 27.56
N PRO A 27 -2.27 13.52 27.33
CA PRO A 27 -3.61 13.12 27.75
C PRO A 27 -4.17 12.02 26.82
N ILE A 28 -4.63 10.92 27.42
CA ILE A 28 -5.35 9.85 26.75
C ILE A 28 -6.81 9.88 27.15
N LEU A 29 -7.68 9.75 26.16
CA LEU A 29 -9.13 9.69 26.33
C LEU A 29 -9.63 8.30 25.92
N THR A 30 -10.25 7.59 26.85
CA THR A 30 -10.82 6.25 26.62
C THR A 30 -12.30 6.22 26.94
N VAL A 31 -12.98 5.18 26.46
CA VAL A 31 -14.40 4.91 26.78
C VAL A 31 -14.49 3.49 27.29
N ASN A 32 -15.12 3.32 28.43
CA ASN A 32 -15.50 2.01 28.93
C ASN A 32 -16.86 1.63 28.34
N SER A 33 -16.86 0.68 27.40
CA SER A 33 -18.07 0.23 26.70
C SER A 33 -19.10 -0.45 27.63
N ALA A 34 -18.68 -1.00 28.77
CA ALA A 34 -19.58 -1.66 29.71
C ALA A 34 -20.34 -0.66 30.59
N THR A 35 -19.67 0.43 31.00
CA THR A 35 -20.28 1.48 31.85
C THR A 35 -20.79 2.67 31.05
N ASN A 36 -20.48 2.74 29.76
CA ASN A 36 -20.75 3.88 28.88
C ASN A 36 -20.20 5.20 29.46
N GLN A 37 -19.02 5.14 30.08
CA GLN A 37 -18.35 6.29 30.68
C GLN A 37 -17.01 6.56 30.01
N GLY A 38 -16.73 7.84 29.76
CA GLY A 38 -15.42 8.30 29.32
C GLY A 38 -14.46 8.44 30.49
N SER A 39 -13.20 8.10 30.26
CA SER A 39 -12.08 8.25 31.18
C SER A 39 -10.97 9.12 30.60
N PHE A 40 -10.24 9.78 31.49
CA PHE A 40 -9.09 10.61 31.20
C PHE A 40 -7.92 10.08 31.98
N ASP A 41 -6.80 9.88 31.31
CA ASP A 41 -5.53 9.50 31.92
C ASP A 41 -4.36 10.22 31.22
N ARG A 42 -3.15 10.10 31.75
CA ARG A 42 -1.93 10.62 31.13
C ARG A 42 -0.91 9.52 30.94
N ILE A 43 -0.30 9.48 29.76
CA ILE A 43 0.87 8.64 29.49
C ILE A 43 2.12 9.48 29.50
N HIS A 44 3.18 8.92 30.07
CA HIS A 44 4.50 9.50 30.01
C HIS A 44 5.13 9.19 28.65
N LEU A 45 5.57 10.22 27.94
CA LEU A 45 6.37 10.11 26.73
C LEU A 45 7.76 10.70 26.99
N GLU A 46 8.79 9.89 26.85
CA GLU A 46 10.19 10.32 26.83
C GLU A 46 10.70 10.32 25.38
N TYR A 47 11.28 11.42 24.93
CA TYR A 47 12.00 11.52 23.66
C TYR A 47 13.45 11.89 23.93
N ARG A 48 14.39 11.09 23.42
CA ARG A 48 15.81 11.31 23.62
C ARG A 48 16.59 11.13 22.32
N ASN A 49 17.27 12.18 21.88
CA ASN A 49 18.25 12.07 20.81
C ASN A 49 19.65 11.79 21.41
N THR A 50 20.21 10.63 21.10
CA THR A 50 21.51 10.19 21.64
C THR A 50 22.71 10.76 20.88
N GLY A 51 22.50 11.40 19.73
CA GLY A 51 23.57 11.84 18.83
C GLY A 51 24.35 10.69 18.17
N LYS A 52 23.90 9.44 18.36
CA LYS A 52 24.53 8.25 17.78
C LYS A 52 23.84 7.88 16.46
N THR A 53 24.54 7.14 15.61
CA THR A 53 24.00 6.62 14.34
C THR A 53 23.23 5.31 14.52
N GLU A 54 22.53 5.14 15.65
CA GLU A 54 21.74 3.94 15.89
C GLU A 54 20.32 4.08 15.34
N PRO A 55 19.64 2.99 14.92
CA PRO A 55 18.27 3.08 14.45
C PRO A 55 17.30 3.59 15.53
N LEU A 56 16.19 4.21 15.12
CA LEU A 56 15.06 4.55 15.99
C LEU A 56 14.70 3.36 16.89
N ARG A 57 14.61 3.61 18.19
CA ARG A 57 14.12 2.64 19.19
C ARG A 57 12.88 3.16 19.86
N ILE A 58 11.89 2.28 20.01
CA ILE A 58 10.68 2.55 20.79
C ILE A 58 10.62 1.54 21.92
N SER A 59 10.51 2.03 23.14
CA SER A 59 10.25 1.26 24.35
C SER A 59 8.82 1.51 24.78
N ILE A 60 8.04 0.44 24.95
CA ILE A 60 6.69 0.52 25.50
C ILE A 60 6.68 -0.28 26.78
N SER A 61 6.47 0.40 27.91
CA SER A 61 6.46 -0.21 29.23
C SER A 61 5.05 -0.20 29.83
N ASP A 62 4.73 -1.25 30.58
CA ASP A 62 3.47 -1.38 31.31
C ASP A 62 3.79 -1.60 32.79
N ASN A 63 2.98 -1.02 33.68
CA ASN A 63 3.02 -1.36 35.10
C ASN A 63 2.17 -2.61 35.45
N THR A 64 1.39 -3.11 34.49
CA THR A 64 0.52 -4.29 34.59
C THR A 64 0.85 -5.23 33.44
N PRO A 65 1.10 -6.54 33.65
CA PRO A 65 1.36 -7.47 32.56
C PRO A 65 0.21 -7.48 31.54
N GLY A 66 0.49 -7.06 30.30
CA GLY A 66 -0.52 -6.93 29.25
C GLY A 66 -1.42 -5.69 29.40
N GLY A 67 -0.98 -4.69 30.19
CA GLY A 67 -1.70 -3.44 30.40
C GLY A 67 -1.90 -2.64 29.11
N SER A 68 -0.90 -2.60 28.22
CA SER A 68 -1.12 -2.05 26.87
C SER A 68 -1.43 -3.16 25.88
N GLY A 69 -2.59 -3.06 25.23
CA GLY A 69 -3.00 -4.01 24.20
C GLY A 69 -2.24 -3.83 22.87
N ASN A 70 -2.46 -4.76 21.94
CA ASN A 70 -1.71 -4.78 20.68
C ASN A 70 -2.05 -3.58 19.79
N THR A 71 -3.27 -3.04 19.88
CA THR A 71 -3.71 -1.94 19.02
C THR A 71 -3.06 -0.63 19.43
N ILE A 72 -2.98 -0.34 20.73
CA ILE A 72 -2.26 0.86 21.19
C ILE A 72 -0.76 0.74 20.94
N ARG A 73 -0.16 -0.44 21.15
CA ARG A 73 1.27 -0.67 20.89
C ARG A 73 1.65 -0.45 19.43
N THR A 74 0.80 -0.89 18.50
CA THR A 74 1.00 -0.64 17.06
C THR A 74 0.74 0.81 16.69
N SER A 75 -0.21 1.47 17.35
CA SER A 75 -0.47 2.92 17.18
C SER A 75 0.70 3.79 17.59
N VAL A 76 1.49 3.40 18.61
CA VAL A 76 2.74 4.08 18.97
C VAL A 76 3.75 4.05 17.82
N TRP A 77 3.96 2.87 17.22
CA TRP A 77 4.86 2.72 16.06
C TRP A 77 4.36 3.54 14.88
N GLN A 78 3.07 3.47 14.58
CA GLN A 78 2.44 4.24 13.52
C GLN A 78 2.64 5.76 13.73
N ALA A 79 2.44 6.25 14.95
CA ALA A 79 2.62 7.65 15.32
C ALA A 79 4.07 8.12 15.11
N ALA A 80 5.05 7.31 15.54
CA ALA A 80 6.47 7.63 15.37
C ALA A 80 6.88 7.67 13.89
N ILE A 81 6.45 6.70 13.10
CA ILE A 81 6.76 6.61 11.66
C ILE A 81 6.11 7.75 10.88
N THR A 82 4.88 8.09 11.22
CA THR A 82 4.18 9.24 10.64
C THR A 82 4.90 10.55 10.98
N ALA A 83 5.32 10.72 12.24
CA ALA A 83 6.08 11.90 12.68
C ALA A 83 7.43 12.02 11.95
N ALA A 84 8.15 10.91 11.78
CA ALA A 84 9.38 10.83 11.01
C ALA A 84 9.18 11.28 9.55
N MET A 85 8.16 10.75 8.87
CA MET A 85 7.83 11.12 7.49
C MET A 85 7.41 12.60 7.35
N LEU A 86 6.64 13.13 8.31
CA LEU A 86 6.19 14.52 8.30
C LEU A 86 7.30 15.54 8.58
N ARG A 87 8.42 15.11 9.18
CA ARG A 87 9.59 15.96 9.43
C ARG A 87 10.76 15.69 8.49
N ASN A 88 10.63 14.74 7.56
CA ASN A 88 11.72 14.24 6.73
C ASN A 88 12.94 13.78 7.56
N ASP A 89 12.68 13.30 8.78
CA ASP A 89 13.67 12.88 9.75
C ASP A 89 13.54 11.39 9.99
N LEU A 90 14.61 10.63 9.73
CA LEU A 90 14.65 9.18 9.95
C LEU A 90 14.74 8.81 11.44
N MET A 91 14.86 9.82 12.32
CA MET A 91 15.00 9.67 13.76
C MET A 91 16.19 8.80 14.14
N THR A 92 17.26 8.91 13.37
CA THR A 92 18.52 8.21 13.63
C THR A 92 19.11 8.72 14.94
N GLY A 93 19.40 7.80 15.85
CA GLY A 93 19.88 8.08 17.21
C GLY A 93 18.78 8.36 18.22
N VAL A 94 17.51 8.34 17.82
CA VAL A 94 16.38 8.67 18.70
C VAL A 94 15.88 7.43 19.45
N ARG A 95 15.55 7.65 20.72
CA ARG A 95 14.83 6.70 21.58
C ARG A 95 13.53 7.36 22.04
N ILE A 96 12.43 6.64 21.89
CA ILE A 96 11.11 7.05 22.37
C ILE A 96 10.68 6.04 23.44
N GLY A 97 10.43 6.51 24.65
CA GLY A 97 9.82 5.73 25.75
C GLY A 97 8.36 6.13 25.90
N ILE A 98 7.47 5.15 26.03
CA ILE A 98 6.07 5.38 26.40
C ILE A 98 5.70 4.43 27.52
N ASP A 99 5.18 5.00 28.61
CA ASP A 99 4.78 4.24 29.79
C ASP A 99 3.24 4.27 29.94
N PHE A 100 2.65 3.08 30.09
CA PHE A 100 1.24 2.89 30.34
C PHE A 100 0.99 2.47 31.79
N SER A 101 0.08 3.20 32.44
CA SER A 101 -0.24 3.05 33.87
C SER A 101 -1.47 2.19 34.14
N ASP A 102 -2.35 2.02 33.16
CA ASP A 102 -3.62 1.29 33.28
C ASP A 102 -3.87 0.46 32.03
N PHE A 103 -4.89 -0.41 32.08
CA PHE A 103 -5.30 -1.15 30.89
C PHE A 103 -5.83 -0.19 29.82
N VAL A 104 -5.08 -0.06 28.73
CA VAL A 104 -5.45 0.77 27.58
C VAL A 104 -5.25 -0.03 26.31
N ASP A 105 -6.30 -0.11 25.50
CA ASP A 105 -6.20 -0.62 24.14
C ASP A 105 -7.14 0.15 23.21
N GLY A 106 -6.66 0.43 22.00
CA GLY A 106 -7.41 1.17 20.99
C GLY A 106 -6.54 2.16 20.21
N PRO A 107 -6.92 2.47 18.96
CA PRO A 107 -6.10 3.29 18.07
C PRO A 107 -6.25 4.80 18.31
N SER A 108 -7.23 5.22 19.11
CA SER A 108 -7.67 6.61 19.24
C SER A 108 -6.66 7.58 19.87
N ALA A 109 -5.60 7.06 20.50
CA ALA A 109 -4.51 7.87 21.05
C ALA A 109 -3.35 8.09 20.07
N GLY A 110 -3.37 7.43 18.89
CA GLY A 110 -2.30 7.57 17.90
C GLY A 110 -2.05 9.03 17.47
N GLY A 111 -3.12 9.83 17.33
CA GLY A 111 -3.01 11.25 17.01
C GLY A 111 -2.25 12.06 18.06
N VAL A 112 -2.60 11.92 19.34
CA VAL A 112 -1.95 12.69 20.43
C VAL A 112 -0.49 12.23 20.65
N ILE A 113 -0.21 10.94 20.49
CA ILE A 113 1.16 10.41 20.54
C ILE A 113 2.00 10.99 19.40
N CYS A 114 1.47 10.99 18.17
CA CYS A 114 2.16 11.57 17.02
C CYS A 114 2.46 13.05 17.24
N LEU A 115 1.48 13.79 17.79
CA LEU A 115 1.63 15.20 18.11
C LEU A 115 2.69 15.46 19.19
N GLY A 116 2.76 14.62 20.22
CA GLY A 116 3.80 14.65 21.25
C GLY A 116 5.18 14.43 20.65
N ILE A 117 5.34 13.42 19.79
CA ILE A 117 6.61 13.13 19.10
C ILE A 117 7.01 14.31 18.20
N LEU A 118 6.09 14.86 17.40
CA LEU A 118 6.35 16.05 16.57
C LEU A 118 6.80 17.25 17.41
N SER A 119 6.15 17.47 18.55
CA SER A 119 6.51 18.55 19.48
C SER A 119 7.89 18.34 20.08
N ALA A 120 8.28 17.10 20.37
CA ALA A 120 9.62 16.76 20.88
C ALA A 120 10.72 16.97 19.82
N ILE A 121 10.49 16.54 18.57
CA ILE A 121 11.42 16.78 17.44
C ILE A 121 11.70 18.28 17.30
N ASP A 122 10.65 19.10 17.40
CA ASP A 122 10.74 20.54 17.19
C ASP A 122 11.12 21.32 18.47
N GLY A 123 11.36 20.63 19.60
CA GLY A 123 11.74 21.23 20.87
C GLY A 123 10.67 22.17 21.46
N ARG A 124 9.38 21.82 21.33
CA ARG A 124 8.24 22.63 21.79
C ARG A 124 7.46 21.95 22.89
N ASP A 125 7.17 22.69 23.96
CA ASP A 125 6.36 22.21 25.09
C ASP A 125 4.99 21.66 24.66
N PHE A 126 4.47 20.70 25.42
CA PHE A 126 3.13 20.16 25.25
C PHE A 126 2.17 20.72 26.33
N PRO A 127 1.26 21.64 25.99
CA PRO A 127 0.31 22.24 26.93
C PRO A 127 -0.57 21.22 27.65
N GLN A 128 -0.69 21.37 28.97
CA GLN A 128 -1.48 20.48 29.83
C GLN A 128 -3.01 20.69 29.72
N ASP A 129 -3.44 21.80 29.13
CA ASP A 129 -4.84 22.20 28.94
C ASP A 129 -5.45 21.74 27.60
N PHE A 130 -4.71 20.96 26.83
CA PHE A 130 -5.06 20.50 25.49
C PHE A 130 -5.24 18.98 25.48
N ALA A 131 -6.24 18.47 24.76
CA ALA A 131 -6.36 17.05 24.44
C ALA A 131 -6.69 16.82 22.96
N MET A 132 -6.53 15.58 22.51
CA MET A 132 -6.93 15.17 21.17
C MET A 132 -7.43 13.72 21.21
N THR A 133 -8.41 13.41 20.36
CA THR A 133 -8.74 12.02 20.04
C THR A 133 -8.83 11.86 18.52
N GLY A 134 -8.40 10.69 18.01
CA GLY A 134 -8.39 10.41 16.59
C GLY A 134 -7.32 9.38 16.25
N THR A 135 -7.66 8.41 15.41
CA THR A 135 -6.70 7.43 14.91
C THR A 135 -5.76 8.10 13.93
N ILE A 136 -4.45 7.92 14.07
CA ILE A 136 -3.49 8.46 13.11
C ILE A 136 -3.35 7.52 11.90
N MET A 137 -3.69 8.00 10.71
CA MET A 137 -3.48 7.27 9.46
C MET A 137 -2.02 7.38 9.01
N PRO A 138 -1.54 6.45 8.16
CA PRO A 138 -0.17 6.47 7.63
C PRO A 138 0.31 7.76 6.97
N ASP A 139 -0.60 8.53 6.37
CA ASP A 139 -0.30 9.80 5.70
C ASP A 139 -0.45 11.04 6.60
N GLY A 140 -0.73 10.85 7.90
CA GLY A 140 -1.00 11.93 8.84
C GLY A 140 -2.46 12.37 8.93
N THR A 141 -3.37 11.75 8.17
CA THR A 141 -4.81 11.99 8.29
C THR A 141 -5.32 11.57 9.67
N VAL A 142 -6.21 12.36 10.26
CA VAL A 142 -6.88 12.03 11.52
C VAL A 142 -8.17 11.27 11.20
N GLY A 143 -8.18 9.99 11.54
CA GLY A 143 -9.27 9.04 11.29
C GLY A 143 -10.32 8.97 12.39
N LEU A 144 -11.39 8.23 12.10
CA LEU A 144 -12.55 8.08 12.98
C LEU A 144 -12.21 7.37 14.30
N VAL A 145 -13.02 7.71 15.31
CA VAL A 145 -13.04 7.12 16.65
C VAL A 145 -14.46 7.22 17.20
N GLY A 146 -14.83 6.28 18.08
CA GLY A 146 -16.12 6.33 18.79
C GLY A 146 -16.06 7.03 20.16
N GLY A 147 -17.25 7.39 20.66
CA GLY A 147 -17.48 7.89 22.01
C GLY A 147 -16.83 9.25 22.30
N VAL A 148 -16.75 10.11 21.29
CA VAL A 148 -16.15 11.44 21.37
C VAL A 148 -16.85 12.32 22.40
N ALA A 149 -18.19 12.27 22.50
CA ALA A 149 -18.91 13.05 23.50
C ALA A 149 -18.52 12.65 24.94
N LEU A 150 -18.42 11.34 25.20
CA LEU A 150 -18.00 10.82 26.50
C LEU A 150 -16.54 11.20 26.84
N LYS A 151 -15.65 11.11 25.84
CA LYS A 151 -14.25 11.54 25.95
C LYS A 151 -14.14 13.04 26.25
N MET A 152 -14.94 13.88 25.59
CA MET A 152 -14.99 15.32 25.83
C MET A 152 -15.43 15.64 27.26
N ARG A 153 -16.50 15.00 27.75
CA ARG A 153 -16.97 15.16 29.13
C ARG A 153 -15.89 14.77 30.15
N ALA A 154 -15.16 13.69 29.90
CA ALA A 154 -14.04 13.27 30.74
C ALA A 154 -12.89 14.29 30.72
N ALA A 155 -12.51 14.77 29.54
CA ALA A 155 -11.49 15.80 29.36
C ALA A 155 -11.84 17.09 30.11
N SER A 156 -13.08 17.56 29.96
CA SER A 156 -13.59 18.76 30.66
C SER A 156 -13.47 18.63 32.19
N ARG A 157 -13.88 17.49 32.76
CA ARG A 157 -13.75 17.22 34.21
C ARG A 157 -12.30 17.24 34.69
N SER A 158 -11.35 16.90 33.83
CA SER A 158 -9.91 16.94 34.11
C SER A 158 -9.24 18.28 33.79
N GLY A 159 -10.03 19.33 33.51
CA GLY A 159 -9.52 20.69 33.30
C GLY A 159 -8.98 20.97 31.89
N ILE A 160 -9.23 20.09 30.91
CA ILE A 160 -8.91 20.35 29.51
C ILE A 160 -9.83 21.45 28.97
N LYS A 161 -9.23 22.45 28.32
CA LYS A 161 -9.93 23.62 27.77
C LYS A 161 -10.01 23.61 26.26
N ARG A 162 -9.12 22.87 25.60
CA ARG A 162 -8.99 22.83 24.14
C ARG A 162 -8.95 21.37 23.68
N ILE A 163 -9.74 21.00 22.69
CA ILE A 163 -9.76 19.63 22.17
C ILE A 163 -9.76 19.57 20.64
N CYS A 164 -8.89 18.74 20.07
CA CYS A 164 -8.94 18.36 18.67
C CYS A 164 -9.73 17.05 18.47
N ILE A 165 -10.62 17.02 17.49
CA ILE A 165 -11.39 15.83 17.09
C ILE A 165 -11.29 15.60 15.58
N PRO A 166 -11.56 14.39 15.05
CA PRO A 166 -11.55 14.16 13.60
C PRO A 166 -12.56 15.06 12.89
N ALA A 167 -12.14 15.75 11.82
CA ALA A 167 -12.99 16.72 11.12
C ALA A 167 -14.25 16.15 10.48
N PHE A 168 -14.25 14.84 10.20
CA PHE A 168 -15.42 14.15 9.65
C PHE A 168 -16.56 14.00 10.67
N LEU A 169 -16.31 14.20 11.97
CA LEU A 169 -17.31 14.02 13.03
C LEU A 169 -17.95 15.35 13.43
N ARG A 170 -19.28 15.39 13.33
CA ARG A 170 -20.12 16.46 13.92
C ARG A 170 -21.18 15.91 14.86
N PHE A 171 -21.89 14.88 14.40
CA PHE A 171 -22.94 14.22 15.17
C PHE A 171 -22.49 12.82 15.56
N GLU A 172 -22.73 12.45 16.82
CA GLU A 172 -22.45 11.12 17.35
C GLU A 172 -23.72 10.49 17.91
N GLN A 173 -24.01 9.26 17.48
CA GLN A 173 -25.09 8.47 18.07
C GLN A 173 -24.62 7.86 19.40
N GLN A 174 -25.39 8.07 20.46
CA GLN A 174 -25.14 7.49 21.77
C GLN A 174 -25.76 6.09 21.89
N SER A 175 -25.40 5.36 22.93
CA SER A 175 -25.90 4.00 23.21
C SER A 175 -27.43 3.93 23.40
N ASP A 176 -28.05 5.03 23.82
CA ASP A 176 -29.51 5.16 23.98
C ASP A 176 -30.25 5.53 22.68
N GLY A 177 -29.51 5.64 21.57
CA GLY A 177 -30.03 6.01 20.26
C GLY A 177 -30.14 7.51 20.02
N SER A 178 -29.88 8.36 21.03
CA SER A 178 -29.88 9.81 20.87
C SER A 178 -28.70 10.29 20.02
N MET A 179 -28.87 11.43 19.33
CA MET A 179 -27.80 12.07 18.56
C MET A 179 -27.29 13.30 19.32
N VAL A 180 -25.97 13.39 19.48
CA VAL A 180 -25.30 14.52 20.14
C VAL A 180 -24.55 15.33 19.08
N ASP A 181 -24.76 16.66 19.02
CA ASP A 181 -23.89 17.58 18.28
C ASP A 181 -22.65 17.87 19.13
N LEU A 182 -21.48 17.44 18.65
CA LEU A 182 -20.21 17.57 19.36
C LEU A 182 -19.81 19.04 19.58
N PHE A 183 -20.23 19.98 18.70
CA PHE A 183 -19.91 21.40 18.86
C PHE A 183 -20.74 22.03 19.98
N GLN A 184 -22.03 21.70 20.05
CA GLN A 184 -22.90 22.17 21.12
C GLN A 184 -22.51 21.57 22.48
N GLU A 185 -22.09 20.30 22.49
CA GLU A 185 -21.53 19.66 23.69
C GLU A 185 -20.26 20.39 24.15
N ALA A 186 -19.35 20.75 23.24
CA ALA A 186 -18.15 21.52 23.57
C ALA A 186 -18.47 22.88 24.20
N GLU A 187 -19.43 23.62 23.64
CA GLU A 187 -19.90 24.90 24.18
C GLU A 187 -20.45 24.74 25.59
N THR A 188 -21.26 23.71 25.82
CA THR A 188 -21.84 23.39 27.14
C THR A 188 -20.76 23.07 28.18
N LEU A 189 -19.68 22.41 27.75
CA LEU A 189 -18.53 22.07 28.58
C LEU A 189 -17.52 23.22 28.76
N GLY A 190 -17.75 24.38 28.13
CA GLY A 190 -16.81 25.50 28.13
C GLY A 190 -15.48 25.17 27.45
N MET A 191 -15.48 24.24 26.48
CA MET A 191 -14.30 23.77 25.78
C MET A 191 -14.22 24.35 24.36
N GLN A 192 -13.02 24.74 23.94
CA GLN A 192 -12.74 25.07 22.55
C GLN A 192 -12.51 23.78 21.75
N ILE A 193 -13.43 23.46 20.85
CA ILE A 193 -13.32 22.31 19.93
C ILE A 193 -12.70 22.73 18.60
N HIS A 194 -11.80 21.90 18.06
CA HIS A 194 -11.21 22.10 16.75
C HIS A 194 -11.29 20.80 15.91
N PRO A 195 -12.15 20.74 14.89
CA PRO A 195 -12.14 19.64 13.92
C PRO A 195 -10.84 19.70 13.11
N VAL A 196 -10.14 18.57 13.00
CA VAL A 196 -8.87 18.48 12.24
C VAL A 196 -8.93 17.38 11.18
N GLU A 197 -8.54 17.71 9.95
CA GLU A 197 -8.42 16.71 8.88
C GLU A 197 -7.08 15.97 8.98
N HIS A 198 -6.01 16.70 9.30
CA HIS A 198 -4.65 16.22 9.27
C HIS A 198 -3.88 16.65 10.53
N ILE A 199 -2.92 15.85 10.98
CA ILE A 199 -2.19 16.08 12.24
C ILE A 199 -1.44 17.42 12.27
N SER A 200 -1.08 17.96 11.11
CA SER A 200 -0.46 19.29 11.00
C SER A 200 -1.38 20.44 11.46
N GLU A 201 -2.69 20.28 11.33
CA GLU A 201 -3.69 21.24 11.80
C GLU A 201 -3.77 21.21 13.32
N ALA A 202 -3.80 20.01 13.91
CA ALA A 202 -3.69 19.83 15.35
C ALA A 202 -2.37 20.39 15.90
N TYR A 203 -1.26 20.21 15.18
CA TYR A 203 0.03 20.79 15.53
C TYR A 203 0.02 22.31 15.52
N ALA A 204 -0.55 22.93 14.48
CA ALA A 204 -0.68 24.38 14.42
C ALA A 204 -1.57 24.93 15.54
N PHE A 205 -2.70 24.26 15.81
CA PHE A 205 -3.62 24.63 16.88
C PHE A 205 -3.02 24.46 18.28
N LEU A 206 -2.29 23.36 18.53
CA LEU A 206 -1.61 23.10 19.81
C LEU A 206 -0.63 24.22 20.15
N HIS A 207 0.26 24.53 19.19
CA HIS A 207 1.38 25.46 19.33
C HIS A 207 1.03 26.91 18.99
N LYS A 208 -0.25 27.19 18.70
CA LYS A 208 -0.74 28.53 18.29
C LYS A 208 0.03 29.12 17.12
N LEU A 209 0.41 28.27 16.17
CA LEU A 209 1.08 28.66 14.93
C LEU A 209 0.04 28.99 13.86
N PRO A 210 0.39 29.79 12.84
CA PRO A 210 -0.48 29.95 11.68
C PRO A 210 -0.78 28.59 11.07
N MET A 211 -2.02 28.42 10.61
CA MET A 211 -2.42 27.21 9.90
C MET A 211 -1.49 26.99 8.70
N PRO A 212 -1.05 25.75 8.43
CA PRO A 212 -0.19 25.47 7.30
C PRO A 212 -0.89 25.90 6.01
N SER A 213 -0.33 26.91 5.34
CA SER A 213 -0.76 27.25 3.98
C SER A 213 -0.06 26.29 3.03
N TYR A 214 -0.85 25.47 2.35
CA TYR A 214 -0.33 24.62 1.30
C TYR A 214 -0.27 25.43 0.00
N PRO A 215 0.86 25.38 -0.73
CA PRO A 215 0.92 26.02 -2.03
C PRO A 215 -0.17 25.44 -2.94
N PRO A 216 -0.72 26.24 -3.87
CA PRO A 216 -1.66 25.72 -4.85
C PRO A 216 -1.01 24.54 -5.60
N LEU A 217 -1.67 23.40 -5.56
CA LEU A 217 -1.20 22.20 -6.24
C LEU A 217 -1.72 22.23 -7.67
N ASN A 218 -0.83 22.48 -8.63
CA ASN A 218 -1.12 22.26 -10.04
C ASN A 218 -0.66 20.86 -10.43
N GLU A 219 -1.60 19.92 -10.49
CA GLU A 219 -1.32 18.52 -10.84
C GLU A 219 -0.53 18.37 -12.15
N ARG A 220 -0.91 19.11 -13.20
CA ARG A 220 -0.21 19.05 -14.50
C ARG A 220 1.25 19.46 -14.37
N GLU A 221 1.51 20.54 -13.64
CA GLU A 221 2.88 21.00 -13.40
C GLU A 221 3.65 20.04 -12.49
N ILE A 222 3.02 19.48 -11.46
CA ILE A 222 3.66 18.57 -10.50
C ILE A 222 4.05 17.25 -11.19
N CYS A 223 3.16 16.71 -12.03
CA CYS A 223 3.37 15.45 -12.76
C CYS A 223 4.10 15.64 -14.10
N ALA A 224 4.39 16.88 -14.53
CA ALA A 224 5.08 17.14 -15.78
C ALA A 224 6.51 16.55 -15.78
N LEU A 225 6.82 15.85 -16.88
CA LEU A 225 8.10 15.20 -17.15
C LEU A 225 9.05 16.12 -17.91
N SER A 226 10.32 15.71 -18.00
CA SER A 226 11.25 16.38 -18.92
C SER A 226 10.88 16.04 -20.38
N PRO A 227 11.12 16.95 -21.34
CA PRO A 227 10.86 16.69 -22.75
C PRO A 227 11.56 15.42 -23.27
N GLU A 228 12.77 15.14 -22.77
CA GLU A 228 13.55 13.98 -23.17
C GLU A 228 12.91 12.66 -22.70
N LEU A 229 12.42 12.64 -21.45
CA LEU A 229 11.72 11.49 -20.89
C LEU A 229 10.36 11.29 -21.55
N GLU A 230 9.63 12.37 -21.80
CA GLU A 230 8.34 12.35 -22.49
C GLU A 230 8.49 11.79 -23.90
N LYS A 231 9.51 12.22 -24.65
CA LYS A 231 9.83 11.69 -25.97
C LYS A 231 10.11 10.19 -25.93
N GLU A 232 10.97 9.72 -25.02
CA GLU A 232 11.31 8.30 -24.90
C GLU A 232 10.05 7.45 -24.63
N LEU A 233 9.16 7.92 -23.73
CA LEU A 233 7.91 7.22 -23.43
C LEU A 233 6.95 7.20 -24.61
N ILE A 234 6.86 8.29 -25.38
CA ILE A 234 6.05 8.36 -26.61
C ILE A 234 6.59 7.40 -27.66
N ASP A 235 7.91 7.34 -27.87
CA ASP A 235 8.53 6.44 -28.85
C ASP A 235 8.28 4.97 -28.47
N GLN A 236 8.40 4.61 -27.19
CA GLN A 236 8.04 3.29 -26.67
C GLN A 236 6.56 2.97 -26.87
N TYR A 237 5.68 3.92 -26.54
CA TYR A 237 4.23 3.81 -26.72
C TYR A 237 3.87 3.56 -28.18
N GLN A 238 4.39 4.36 -29.11
CA GLN A 238 4.09 4.25 -30.55
C GLN A 238 4.59 2.92 -31.12
N THR A 239 5.79 2.50 -30.74
CA THR A 239 6.37 1.22 -31.18
C THR A 239 5.50 0.04 -30.74
N CYS A 240 5.08 0.02 -29.47
CA CYS A 240 4.19 -1.02 -28.95
C CYS A 240 2.82 -1.00 -29.63
N LEU A 241 2.22 0.19 -29.78
CA LEU A 241 0.92 0.35 -30.43
C LEU A 241 0.93 -0.19 -31.86
N ALA A 242 1.94 0.16 -32.65
CA ALA A 242 2.08 -0.30 -34.03
C ALA A 242 2.22 -1.84 -34.11
N SER A 243 2.99 -2.44 -33.20
CA SER A 243 3.13 -3.90 -33.09
C SER A 243 1.79 -4.58 -32.77
N LEU A 244 1.06 -4.04 -31.79
CA LEU A 244 -0.24 -4.57 -31.37
C LEU A 244 -1.30 -4.46 -32.48
N GLN A 245 -1.40 -3.31 -33.13
CA GLN A 245 -2.32 -3.11 -34.26
C GLN A 245 -2.01 -4.06 -35.42
N LYS A 246 -0.72 -4.26 -35.72
CA LYS A 246 -0.28 -5.24 -36.72
C LYS A 246 -0.68 -6.67 -36.33
N ASN A 247 -0.42 -7.08 -35.08
CA ASN A 247 -0.77 -8.42 -34.62
C ASN A 247 -2.30 -8.66 -34.62
N TYR A 248 -3.08 -7.69 -34.15
CA TYR A 248 -4.54 -7.80 -34.08
C TYR A 248 -5.20 -7.81 -35.47
N SER A 249 -4.72 -6.96 -36.39
CA SER A 249 -5.22 -6.90 -37.77
C SER A 249 -4.86 -8.13 -38.62
N ALA A 250 -3.84 -8.88 -38.24
CA ALA A 250 -3.47 -10.14 -38.89
C ALA A 250 -4.42 -11.30 -38.57
N LEU A 251 -5.26 -11.18 -37.54
CA LEU A 251 -6.25 -12.18 -37.17
C LEU A 251 -7.47 -12.16 -38.10
N SER A 252 -8.06 -13.33 -38.34
CA SER A 252 -9.36 -13.43 -38.99
C SER A 252 -10.48 -12.85 -38.12
N LYS A 253 -11.62 -12.49 -38.73
CA LYS A 253 -12.79 -11.97 -38.00
C LYS A 253 -13.33 -12.96 -36.95
N SER A 254 -13.20 -14.27 -37.18
CA SER A 254 -13.58 -15.29 -36.20
C SER A 254 -12.63 -15.31 -35.01
N GLU A 255 -11.32 -15.21 -35.25
CA GLU A 255 -10.32 -15.16 -34.18
C GLU A 255 -10.44 -13.88 -33.34
N GLN A 256 -10.76 -12.75 -33.97
CA GLN A 256 -11.02 -11.49 -33.25
C GLN A 256 -12.23 -11.62 -32.31
N LYS A 257 -13.34 -12.23 -32.78
CA LYS A 257 -14.53 -12.50 -31.95
C LYS A 257 -14.27 -13.50 -30.83
N GLU A 258 -13.42 -14.49 -31.04
CA GLU A 258 -13.01 -15.41 -29.97
C GLU A 258 -12.14 -14.70 -28.94
N LEU A 259 -11.26 -13.79 -29.37
CA LEU A 259 -10.47 -12.97 -28.46
C LEU A 259 -11.34 -12.10 -27.54
N GLU A 260 -12.42 -11.52 -28.05
CA GLU A 260 -13.36 -10.70 -27.26
C GLU A 260 -13.96 -11.47 -26.08
N LYS A 261 -14.02 -12.81 -26.16
CA LYS A 261 -14.50 -13.69 -25.08
C LYS A 261 -13.41 -14.05 -24.08
N SER A 262 -12.15 -13.70 -24.34
CA SER A 262 -11.02 -14.00 -23.47
C SER A 262 -11.01 -13.07 -22.25
N PRO A 263 -10.83 -13.56 -21.01
CA PRO A 263 -10.47 -12.75 -19.85
C PRO A 263 -9.17 -11.95 -20.03
N LEU A 264 -8.33 -12.33 -21.01
CA LEU A 264 -7.13 -11.60 -21.37
C LEU A 264 -7.38 -10.48 -22.39
N TYR A 265 -8.61 -10.33 -22.92
CA TYR A 265 -8.92 -9.36 -23.98
C TYR A 265 -8.45 -7.95 -23.64
N GLN A 266 -8.69 -7.49 -22.42
CA GLN A 266 -8.26 -6.17 -21.93
C GLN A 266 -6.74 -5.94 -21.99
N TYR A 267 -5.93 -7.02 -21.98
CA TYR A 267 -4.48 -6.99 -22.13
C TYR A 267 -4.03 -7.29 -23.57
N LEU A 268 -4.95 -7.52 -24.51
CA LEU A 268 -4.63 -7.88 -25.88
C LEU A 268 -5.04 -6.80 -26.88
N VAL A 269 -5.89 -5.85 -26.49
CA VAL A 269 -6.30 -4.72 -27.32
C VAL A 269 -5.79 -3.38 -26.76
N PRO A 270 -5.36 -2.44 -27.62
CA PRO A 270 -4.75 -1.20 -27.17
C PRO A 270 -5.76 -0.10 -26.80
N ASP A 271 -7.07 -0.31 -27.00
CA ASP A 271 -8.08 0.76 -26.97
C ASP A 271 -8.09 1.56 -25.66
N GLU A 272 -8.00 0.87 -24.52
CA GLU A 272 -7.97 1.53 -23.21
C GLU A 272 -6.70 2.35 -23.03
N ALA A 273 -5.54 1.82 -23.44
CA ALA A 273 -4.28 2.54 -23.40
C ALA A 273 -4.27 3.76 -24.33
N VAL A 274 -4.92 3.68 -25.49
CA VAL A 274 -5.12 4.82 -26.41
C VAL A 274 -5.99 5.90 -25.78
N SER A 275 -7.07 5.52 -25.10
CA SER A 275 -7.92 6.46 -24.37
C SER A 275 -7.15 7.18 -23.25
N ILE A 276 -6.38 6.42 -22.46
CA ILE A 276 -5.56 6.96 -21.36
C ILE A 276 -4.46 7.88 -21.90
N PHE A 277 -3.79 7.52 -23.00
CA PHE A 277 -2.79 8.36 -23.65
C PHE A 277 -3.37 9.73 -24.04
N LYS A 278 -4.57 9.75 -24.65
CA LYS A 278 -5.27 11.00 -25.02
C LYS A 278 -5.60 11.90 -23.83
N SER A 279 -5.72 11.32 -22.62
CA SER A 279 -5.95 12.08 -21.38
C SER A 279 -4.66 12.69 -20.79
N GLY A 280 -3.50 12.43 -21.40
CA GLY A 280 -2.19 12.95 -20.95
C GLY A 280 -1.49 12.08 -19.90
N LYS A 281 -2.00 10.88 -19.60
CA LYS A 281 -1.45 9.95 -18.59
C LYS A 281 -0.47 8.97 -19.24
N LEU A 282 0.68 9.51 -19.64
CA LEU A 282 1.63 8.87 -20.56
C LEU A 282 2.26 7.58 -19.99
N PHE A 283 2.65 7.58 -18.71
CA PHE A 283 3.27 6.40 -18.10
C PHE A 283 2.31 5.23 -18.06
N THR A 284 1.08 5.48 -17.59
CA THR A 284 0.09 4.41 -17.47
C THR A 284 -0.30 3.86 -18.84
N ALA A 285 -0.46 4.73 -19.85
CA ALA A 285 -0.73 4.29 -21.21
C ALA A 285 0.40 3.43 -21.78
N ARG A 286 1.66 3.84 -21.60
CA ARG A 286 2.84 3.10 -22.05
C ARG A 286 2.94 1.74 -21.38
N ASP A 287 2.79 1.68 -20.06
CA ASP A 287 2.78 0.42 -19.30
C ASP A 287 1.75 -0.56 -19.82
N MET A 288 0.50 -0.11 -20.01
CA MET A 288 -0.58 -0.97 -20.48
C MET A 288 -0.30 -1.54 -21.86
N LEU A 289 0.30 -0.75 -22.76
CA LEU A 289 0.73 -1.26 -24.07
C LEU A 289 1.91 -2.23 -23.96
N LEU A 290 2.86 -1.97 -23.07
CA LEU A 290 4.00 -2.85 -22.87
C LEU A 290 3.55 -4.20 -22.30
N GLU A 291 2.68 -4.19 -21.27
CA GLU A 291 2.01 -5.38 -20.76
C GLU A 291 1.28 -6.12 -21.89
N SER A 292 0.59 -5.38 -22.76
CA SER A 292 -0.11 -5.98 -23.90
C SER A 292 0.82 -6.64 -24.91
N CYS A 293 1.93 -5.99 -25.27
CA CYS A 293 2.96 -6.55 -26.14
C CYS A 293 3.52 -7.85 -25.54
N ILE A 294 3.79 -7.85 -24.24
CA ILE A 294 4.33 -9.00 -23.52
C ILE A 294 3.33 -10.18 -23.54
N VAL A 295 2.05 -9.92 -23.29
CA VAL A 295 1.00 -10.94 -23.36
C VAL A 295 0.85 -11.50 -24.78
N TRP A 296 0.99 -10.65 -25.80
CA TRP A 296 0.98 -11.08 -27.21
C TRP A 296 2.16 -11.99 -27.57
N GLU A 297 3.37 -11.66 -27.13
CA GLU A 297 4.53 -12.52 -27.35
C GLU A 297 4.42 -13.83 -26.55
N GLY A 298 3.89 -13.76 -25.32
CA GLY A 298 3.55 -14.93 -24.52
C GLY A 298 2.58 -15.87 -25.25
N ARG A 299 1.56 -15.32 -25.91
CA ARG A 299 0.62 -16.08 -26.75
C ARG A 299 1.32 -16.76 -27.92
N LYS A 300 2.16 -16.04 -28.67
CA LYS A 300 2.93 -16.62 -29.79
C LYS A 300 3.85 -17.76 -29.33
N ALA A 301 4.51 -17.60 -28.18
CA ALA A 301 5.38 -18.64 -27.63
C ALA A 301 4.58 -19.83 -27.08
N LYS A 302 3.40 -19.59 -26.50
CA LYS A 302 2.47 -20.65 -26.17
C LYS A 302 2.12 -21.46 -27.41
N ASP A 303 1.67 -20.83 -28.48
CA ASP A 303 1.23 -21.52 -29.71
C ASP A 303 2.35 -22.41 -30.27
N LYS A 304 3.60 -21.91 -30.28
CA LYS A 304 4.79 -22.71 -30.63
C LYS A 304 5.02 -23.91 -29.69
N THR A 305 4.83 -23.72 -28.39
CA THR A 305 5.00 -24.78 -27.39
C THR A 305 3.95 -25.87 -27.58
N LEU A 306 2.69 -25.49 -27.79
CA LEU A 306 1.60 -26.43 -28.03
C LEU A 306 1.82 -27.20 -29.33
N GLN A 307 2.25 -26.53 -30.41
CA GLN A 307 2.58 -27.19 -31.66
C GLN A 307 3.71 -28.22 -31.48
N ALA A 308 4.74 -27.90 -30.70
CA ALA A 308 5.82 -28.85 -30.43
C ALA A 308 5.35 -30.11 -29.68
N LEU A 309 4.40 -29.96 -28.74
CA LEU A 309 3.79 -31.08 -28.03
C LEU A 309 2.93 -31.95 -28.96
N ILE A 310 2.20 -31.31 -29.89
CA ILE A 310 1.44 -32.00 -30.94
C ILE A 310 2.40 -32.80 -31.84
N ASP A 311 3.47 -32.18 -32.32
CA ASP A 311 4.44 -32.81 -33.21
C ASP A 311 5.15 -34.00 -32.54
N GLN A 312 5.27 -33.97 -31.20
CA GLN A 312 5.83 -35.05 -30.37
C GLN A 312 4.81 -36.14 -30.00
N ASN A 313 3.54 -36.00 -30.40
CA ASN A 313 2.43 -36.87 -29.97
C ASN A 313 2.34 -37.01 -28.45
N ASP A 314 2.48 -35.89 -27.71
CA ASP A 314 2.37 -35.92 -26.26
C ASP A 314 0.98 -36.42 -25.81
N PRO A 315 0.89 -37.48 -24.96
CA PRO A 315 -0.39 -38.05 -24.53
C PRO A 315 -1.34 -37.05 -23.89
N MET A 316 -0.82 -36.02 -23.21
CA MET A 316 -1.63 -34.97 -22.58
C MET A 316 -2.50 -34.24 -23.60
N VAL A 317 -1.95 -33.92 -24.77
CA VAL A 317 -2.66 -33.17 -25.81
C VAL A 317 -3.77 -34.02 -26.43
N GLY A 318 -3.50 -35.32 -26.65
CA GLY A 318 -4.52 -36.26 -27.12
C GLY A 318 -5.68 -36.43 -26.14
N LYS A 319 -5.39 -36.45 -24.82
CA LYS A 319 -6.41 -36.50 -23.76
C LYS A 319 -7.29 -35.25 -23.71
N LEU A 320 -6.69 -34.06 -23.81
CA LEU A 320 -7.42 -32.79 -23.81
C LEU A 320 -8.34 -32.60 -25.02
N GLY A 321 -7.98 -33.19 -26.17
CA GLY A 321 -8.79 -33.22 -27.39
C GLY A 321 -9.73 -34.42 -27.51
N SER A 322 -9.86 -35.25 -26.47
CA SER A 322 -10.71 -36.44 -26.48
C SER A 322 -12.20 -36.06 -26.44
N SER A 323 -13.06 -36.97 -26.92
CA SER A 323 -14.50 -36.89 -26.73
C SER A 323 -14.99 -37.51 -25.41
N SER A 324 -14.09 -38.14 -24.63
CA SER A 324 -14.41 -38.73 -23.32
C SER A 324 -14.14 -37.74 -22.18
N SER A 325 -15.17 -37.45 -21.39
CA SER A 325 -15.08 -36.58 -20.20
C SER A 325 -14.01 -37.03 -19.21
N GLU A 326 -13.87 -38.34 -19.00
CA GLU A 326 -12.86 -38.93 -18.11
C GLU A 326 -11.45 -38.68 -18.65
N GLN A 327 -11.24 -38.87 -19.96
CA GLN A 327 -9.95 -38.59 -20.59
C GLN A 327 -9.63 -37.08 -20.62
N ILE A 328 -10.63 -36.21 -20.82
CA ILE A 328 -10.45 -34.76 -20.73
C ILE A 328 -10.02 -34.36 -19.31
N LEU A 329 -10.67 -34.90 -18.27
CA LEU A 329 -10.31 -34.64 -16.88
C LEU A 329 -8.89 -35.14 -16.55
N GLU A 330 -8.52 -36.33 -17.02
CA GLU A 330 -7.13 -36.81 -16.92
C GLU A 330 -6.15 -35.88 -17.63
N GLY A 331 -6.50 -35.42 -18.84
CA GLY A 331 -5.69 -34.46 -19.61
C GLY A 331 -5.50 -33.13 -18.87
N ILE A 332 -6.53 -32.64 -18.18
CA ILE A 332 -6.46 -31.45 -17.32
C ILE A 332 -5.49 -31.69 -16.15
N ASP A 333 -5.55 -32.84 -15.50
CA ASP A 333 -4.66 -33.18 -14.39
C ASP A 333 -3.21 -33.35 -14.84
N ASP A 334 -3.00 -34.01 -15.98
CA ASP A 334 -1.67 -34.17 -16.59
C ASP A 334 -1.08 -32.81 -17.01
N TYR A 335 -1.91 -31.91 -17.54
CA TYR A 335 -1.52 -30.53 -17.81
C TYR A 335 -1.14 -29.76 -16.55
N ASN A 336 -1.94 -29.86 -15.47
CA ASN A 336 -1.59 -29.19 -14.22
C ASN A 336 -0.25 -29.67 -13.67
N LYS A 337 0.04 -30.98 -13.72
CA LYS A 337 1.36 -31.53 -13.35
C LYS A 337 2.48 -30.99 -14.25
N TYR A 338 2.26 -30.95 -15.56
CA TYR A 338 3.23 -30.40 -16.51
C TYR A 338 3.50 -28.92 -16.22
N PHE A 339 2.44 -28.14 -15.99
CA PHE A 339 2.52 -26.74 -15.62
C PHE A 339 3.26 -26.53 -14.31
N ASP A 340 2.97 -27.31 -13.27
CA ASP A 340 3.66 -27.24 -11.97
C ASP A 340 5.15 -27.55 -12.12
N LYS A 341 5.52 -28.51 -12.99
CA LYS A 341 6.92 -28.79 -13.32
C LYS A 341 7.59 -27.59 -14.00
N LEU A 342 6.93 -26.98 -14.99
CA LEU A 342 7.45 -25.78 -15.66
C LEU A 342 7.60 -24.62 -14.68
N LEU A 343 6.58 -24.39 -13.86
CA LEU A 343 6.57 -23.34 -12.85
C LEU A 343 7.66 -23.57 -11.79
N ASN A 344 7.88 -24.80 -11.34
CA ASN A 344 8.96 -25.13 -10.42
C ASN A 344 10.33 -24.94 -11.06
N ASN A 345 10.51 -25.31 -12.32
CA ASN A 345 11.74 -25.02 -13.05
C ASN A 345 11.99 -23.52 -13.15
N TYR A 346 10.94 -22.74 -13.43
CA TYR A 346 10.99 -21.29 -13.45
C TYR A 346 11.35 -20.73 -12.07
N ASN A 347 10.65 -21.16 -11.01
CA ASN A 347 10.93 -20.76 -9.64
C ASN A 347 12.35 -21.14 -9.19
N ASN A 348 12.94 -22.20 -9.74
CA ASN A 348 14.32 -22.58 -9.46
C ASN A 348 15.30 -21.69 -10.23
N GLN A 349 15.07 -21.44 -11.52
CA GLN A 349 15.89 -20.53 -12.36
C GLN A 349 15.84 -19.08 -11.88
N PHE A 350 14.69 -18.66 -11.38
CA PHE A 350 14.43 -17.35 -10.81
C PHE A 350 14.22 -17.46 -9.29
N SER A 351 14.91 -18.42 -8.65
CA SER A 351 14.86 -18.54 -7.19
C SER A 351 15.27 -17.21 -6.58
N PRO A 352 14.64 -16.77 -5.48
CA PRO A 352 14.96 -15.48 -4.87
C PRO A 352 16.48 -15.27 -4.70
N GLU A 353 17.20 -16.35 -4.37
CA GLU A 353 18.67 -16.44 -4.21
C GLU A 353 19.46 -16.20 -5.51
N GLN A 354 18.87 -16.43 -6.68
CA GLN A 354 19.47 -16.26 -8.02
C GLN A 354 18.92 -15.06 -8.80
N ILE A 355 17.91 -14.35 -8.28
CA ILE A 355 17.45 -13.10 -8.88
C ILE A 355 18.51 -12.02 -8.61
N GLN A 356 19.54 -11.97 -9.45
CA GLN A 356 20.20 -10.70 -9.74
C GLN A 356 19.14 -9.84 -10.44
N PHE A 357 18.43 -9.01 -9.67
CA PHE A 357 17.27 -8.25 -10.14
C PHE A 357 17.54 -7.40 -11.39
N TYR A 358 18.81 -7.14 -11.72
CA TYR A 358 19.23 -6.32 -12.86
C TYR A 358 20.58 -6.81 -13.43
N PRO A 359 20.79 -6.66 -14.75
CA PRO A 359 22.08 -6.97 -15.39
C PRO A 359 23.27 -6.25 -14.71
N ASP A 360 24.48 -6.80 -14.86
CA ASP A 360 25.77 -6.34 -14.27
C ASP A 360 26.26 -4.97 -14.79
N ASN A 361 25.38 -3.98 -14.82
CA ASN A 361 25.75 -2.59 -15.09
C ASN A 361 25.37 -1.71 -13.90
N ASP A 362 26.37 -1.34 -13.12
CA ASP A 362 26.26 -0.60 -11.85
C ASP A 362 25.43 0.68 -11.97
N LYS A 363 25.48 1.38 -13.13
CA LYS A 363 24.73 2.62 -13.36
C LYS A 363 23.23 2.40 -13.57
N ILE A 364 22.86 1.24 -14.14
CA ILE A 364 21.46 0.91 -14.43
C ILE A 364 20.75 0.51 -13.13
N ARG A 365 21.44 -0.13 -12.18
CA ARG A 365 20.86 -0.59 -10.91
C ARG A 365 20.33 0.58 -10.07
N GLU A 366 21.18 1.54 -9.72
CA GLU A 366 20.85 2.65 -8.81
C GLU A 366 19.64 3.50 -9.27
N ILE A 367 19.51 3.70 -10.59
CA ILE A 367 18.42 4.49 -11.17
C ILE A 367 17.19 3.62 -11.47
N SER A 368 17.35 2.32 -11.78
CA SER A 368 16.21 1.41 -12.01
C SER A 368 15.37 1.19 -10.75
N ALA A 369 15.97 1.25 -9.56
CA ALA A 369 15.22 1.24 -8.30
C ALA A 369 14.23 2.42 -8.17
N GLN A 370 14.48 3.54 -8.85
CA GLN A 370 13.62 4.74 -8.82
C GLN A 370 12.48 4.66 -9.84
N LEU A 371 12.60 3.76 -10.82
CA LEU A 371 11.63 3.61 -11.90
C LEU A 371 10.42 2.78 -11.48
N GLU A 372 10.60 1.72 -10.68
CA GLU A 372 9.51 0.79 -10.39
C GLU A 372 9.61 0.04 -9.05
N ASN A 373 8.43 -0.40 -8.57
CA ASN A 373 8.31 -1.36 -7.49
C ASN A 373 8.74 -2.76 -7.98
N PRO A 374 9.78 -3.38 -7.41
CA PRO A 374 10.23 -4.71 -7.80
C PRO A 374 9.21 -5.82 -7.48
N LEU A 375 8.18 -5.54 -6.67
CA LEU A 375 7.03 -6.45 -6.47
C LEU A 375 6.11 -6.55 -7.70
N GLY A 376 6.25 -5.68 -8.72
CA GLY A 376 5.42 -5.74 -9.93
C GLY A 376 5.43 -7.12 -10.60
N ILE A 377 6.58 -7.78 -10.62
CA ILE A 377 6.77 -9.16 -11.11
C ILE A 377 6.00 -10.18 -10.25
N HIS A 378 6.03 -10.02 -8.92
CA HIS A 378 5.27 -10.87 -8.00
C HIS A 378 3.77 -10.57 -8.00
N LEU A 379 3.35 -9.39 -8.46
CA LEU A 379 1.94 -9.01 -8.64
C LEU A 379 1.35 -9.54 -9.94
N VAL A 380 2.14 -9.59 -11.02
CA VAL A 380 1.76 -10.32 -12.25
C VAL A 380 1.55 -11.78 -11.86
N LEU A 381 2.57 -12.43 -11.29
CA LEU A 381 2.45 -13.79 -10.77
C LEU A 381 1.29 -13.92 -9.76
N GLY A 382 1.23 -13.07 -8.74
CA GLY A 382 0.29 -13.16 -7.62
C GLY A 382 -1.18 -12.90 -7.99
N LYS A 383 -1.47 -11.99 -8.93
CA LYS A 383 -2.82 -11.83 -9.50
C LYS A 383 -3.21 -13.05 -10.32
N ILE A 384 -2.27 -13.62 -11.08
CA ILE A 384 -2.49 -14.83 -11.88
C ILE A 384 -2.71 -16.05 -10.98
N PHE A 385 -1.89 -16.22 -9.94
CA PHE A 385 -2.06 -17.24 -8.89
C PHE A 385 -3.41 -17.09 -8.19
N TYR A 386 -3.75 -15.89 -7.72
CA TYR A 386 -4.95 -15.67 -6.92
C TYR A 386 -6.26 -15.95 -7.69
N TYR A 387 -6.36 -15.54 -8.95
CA TYR A 387 -7.54 -15.81 -9.78
C TYR A 387 -7.64 -17.27 -10.25
N HIS A 388 -6.56 -18.06 -10.24
CA HIS A 388 -6.50 -19.40 -10.87
C HIS A 388 -6.38 -20.59 -9.90
N PHE A 389 -6.26 -20.35 -8.59
CA PHE A 389 -6.27 -21.41 -7.56
C PHE A 389 -7.65 -21.67 -6.94
N ARG A 390 -8.72 -21.15 -7.55
CA ARG A 390 -10.01 -21.80 -7.43
C ARG A 390 -9.88 -23.12 -8.19
N GLU A 391 -10.05 -24.27 -7.54
CA GLU A 391 -10.25 -25.52 -8.28
C GLU A 391 -11.45 -25.29 -9.22
N PRO A 392 -11.27 -25.32 -10.56
CA PRO A 392 -12.38 -25.08 -11.48
C PRO A 392 -13.47 -26.13 -11.32
N ILE A 393 -13.10 -27.30 -10.82
CA ILE A 393 -13.95 -28.48 -10.70
C ILE A 393 -13.67 -29.11 -9.33
N SER A 394 -14.53 -28.77 -8.36
CA SER A 394 -14.55 -29.40 -7.05
C SER A 394 -14.73 -30.91 -7.14
N LYS A 395 -14.34 -31.64 -6.09
CA LYS A 395 -14.54 -33.10 -6.00
C LYS A 395 -15.99 -33.52 -6.30
N GLN A 396 -16.97 -32.78 -5.78
CA GLN A 396 -18.39 -33.04 -6.01
C GLN A 396 -18.82 -32.78 -7.46
N GLN A 397 -18.22 -31.80 -8.15
CA GLN A 397 -18.44 -31.58 -9.57
C GLN A 397 -17.77 -32.66 -10.42
N ARG A 398 -16.55 -33.09 -10.07
CA ARG A 398 -15.85 -34.21 -10.75
C ARG A 398 -16.65 -35.50 -10.67
N GLU A 399 -17.14 -35.86 -9.49
CA GLU A 399 -17.97 -37.06 -9.29
C GLU A 399 -19.29 -36.98 -10.07
N LYS A 400 -19.89 -35.79 -10.20
CA LYS A 400 -21.08 -35.61 -11.05
C LYS A 400 -20.77 -35.74 -12.55
N ILE A 401 -19.66 -35.19 -13.00
CA ILE A 401 -19.19 -35.21 -14.40
C ILE A 401 -18.87 -36.64 -14.86
N ILE A 402 -18.25 -37.44 -13.98
CA ILE A 402 -17.90 -38.85 -14.27
C ILE A 402 -19.15 -39.74 -14.33
N ASN A 403 -20.19 -39.41 -13.55
CA ASN A 403 -21.40 -40.23 -13.40
C ASN A 403 -22.57 -39.80 -14.32
N SER A 404 -22.45 -38.73 -15.11
CA SER A 404 -23.49 -38.29 -16.04
C SER A 404 -23.34 -38.99 -17.39
N GLU A 405 -24.29 -39.85 -17.75
CA GLU A 405 -24.34 -40.53 -19.06
C GLU A 405 -24.85 -39.62 -20.21
N ASP A 406 -25.30 -38.39 -19.91
CA ASP A 406 -25.96 -37.50 -20.87
C ASP A 406 -25.07 -36.29 -21.25
N VAL A 407 -24.51 -36.32 -22.47
CA VAL A 407 -23.56 -35.32 -23.02
C VAL A 407 -24.29 -34.06 -23.55
N SER A 408 -25.56 -33.89 -23.22
CA SER A 408 -26.40 -32.74 -23.64
C SER A 408 -26.48 -31.60 -22.61
N ASP A 409 -25.84 -31.74 -21.44
CA ASP A 409 -25.87 -30.74 -20.37
C ASP A 409 -25.02 -29.49 -20.71
N GLU A 410 -25.68 -28.37 -20.96
CA GLU A 410 -25.08 -27.05 -21.22
C GLU A 410 -24.11 -26.62 -20.10
N VAL A 411 -24.42 -26.99 -18.85
CA VAL A 411 -23.57 -26.73 -17.67
C VAL A 411 -22.29 -27.56 -17.68
N PHE A 412 -22.34 -28.79 -18.20
CA PHE A 412 -21.18 -29.69 -18.34
C PHE A 412 -20.19 -29.15 -19.38
N ASN A 413 -20.68 -28.80 -20.58
CA ASN A 413 -19.83 -28.23 -21.64
C ASN A 413 -19.21 -26.90 -21.20
N GLN A 414 -19.98 -26.04 -20.52
CA GLN A 414 -19.47 -24.78 -20.00
C GLN A 414 -18.36 -24.97 -18.95
N THR A 415 -18.47 -26.00 -18.10
CA THR A 415 -17.47 -26.28 -17.04
C THR A 415 -16.16 -26.77 -17.63
N ILE A 416 -16.20 -27.69 -18.60
CA ILE A 416 -15.01 -28.18 -19.31
C ILE A 416 -14.38 -27.07 -20.16
N GLU A 417 -15.19 -26.31 -20.92
CA GLU A 417 -14.69 -25.17 -21.70
C GLU A 417 -13.98 -24.14 -20.81
N ASN A 418 -14.55 -23.84 -19.63
CA ASN A 418 -13.91 -22.93 -18.69
C ASN A 418 -12.57 -23.49 -18.20
N ALA A 419 -12.49 -24.78 -17.89
CA ALA A 419 -11.24 -25.42 -17.48
C ALA A 419 -10.17 -25.40 -18.58
N LEU A 420 -10.54 -25.70 -19.83
CA LEU A 420 -9.63 -25.64 -20.98
C LEU A 420 -9.17 -24.20 -21.28
N ARG A 421 -10.05 -23.21 -21.16
CA ARG A 421 -9.67 -21.80 -21.28
C ARG A 421 -8.66 -21.40 -20.20
N MET A 422 -8.82 -21.86 -18.96
CA MET A 422 -7.85 -21.58 -17.90
C MET A 422 -6.50 -22.23 -18.14
N ILE A 423 -6.47 -23.44 -18.72
CA ILE A 423 -5.23 -24.09 -19.17
C ILE A 423 -4.50 -23.19 -20.16
N ASP A 424 -5.21 -22.67 -21.16
CA ASP A 424 -4.67 -21.76 -22.17
C ASP A 424 -4.07 -20.50 -21.51
N TYR A 425 -4.80 -19.88 -20.59
CA TYR A 425 -4.35 -18.68 -19.88
C TYR A 425 -3.12 -18.91 -19.03
N LYS A 426 -3.07 -20.01 -18.27
CA LYS A 426 -1.89 -20.38 -17.47
C LYS A 426 -0.63 -20.39 -18.35
N MET A 427 -0.73 -20.95 -19.54
CA MET A 427 0.39 -21.11 -20.47
C MET A 427 0.79 -19.80 -21.14
N VAL A 428 -0.17 -19.00 -21.63
CA VAL A 428 0.10 -17.63 -22.14
C VAL A 428 0.83 -16.82 -21.08
N MET A 429 0.34 -16.86 -19.83
CA MET A 429 0.91 -16.09 -18.75
C MET A 429 2.33 -16.53 -18.39
N LEU A 430 2.58 -17.84 -18.27
CA LEU A 430 3.92 -18.35 -18.01
C LEU A 430 4.91 -17.91 -19.09
N LYS A 431 4.51 -18.00 -20.36
CA LYS A 431 5.33 -17.57 -21.49
C LYS A 431 5.52 -16.05 -21.56
N SER A 432 4.51 -15.29 -21.17
CA SER A 432 4.60 -13.82 -21.07
C SER A 432 5.71 -13.40 -20.09
N LEU A 433 5.90 -14.13 -18.99
CA LEU A 433 6.95 -13.85 -18.01
C LEU A 433 8.36 -14.02 -18.60
N GLU A 434 8.58 -14.97 -19.51
CA GLU A 434 9.88 -15.15 -20.19
C GLU A 434 10.25 -13.88 -20.98
N PHE A 435 9.28 -13.26 -21.67
CA PHE A 435 9.48 -12.03 -22.44
C PHE A 435 9.54 -10.77 -21.59
N PHE A 436 8.80 -10.74 -20.48
CA PHE A 436 8.75 -9.59 -19.58
C PHE A 436 10.17 -9.15 -19.20
N TRP A 437 10.99 -10.08 -18.69
CA TRP A 437 12.35 -9.76 -18.23
C TRP A 437 13.25 -9.17 -19.31
N GLN A 438 13.15 -9.68 -20.54
CA GLN A 438 13.99 -9.23 -21.64
C GLN A 438 13.55 -7.85 -22.15
N SER A 439 12.26 -7.68 -22.45
CA SER A 439 11.70 -6.45 -23.03
C SER A 439 11.70 -5.25 -22.07
N GLU A 440 11.42 -5.48 -20.79
CA GLU A 440 11.48 -4.45 -19.75
C GLU A 440 12.90 -3.97 -19.52
N SER A 441 13.90 -4.86 -19.58
CA SER A 441 15.29 -4.48 -19.33
C SER A 441 15.78 -3.40 -20.31
N GLU A 442 15.55 -3.56 -21.61
CA GLU A 442 15.99 -2.59 -22.62
C GLU A 442 15.25 -1.25 -22.48
N SER A 443 13.93 -1.31 -22.28
CA SER A 443 13.08 -0.13 -22.10
C SER A 443 13.48 0.68 -20.86
N ARG A 444 13.80 -0.01 -19.75
CA ARG A 444 14.30 0.61 -18.52
C ARG A 444 15.63 1.29 -18.74
N ILE A 445 16.57 0.67 -19.45
CA ILE A 445 17.90 1.24 -19.71
C ILE A 445 17.77 2.60 -20.43
N LYS A 446 16.90 2.69 -21.43
CA LYS A 446 16.66 3.95 -22.15
C LYS A 446 16.04 5.02 -21.27
N LEU A 447 15.07 4.65 -20.42
CA LEU A 447 14.44 5.57 -19.47
C LEU A 447 15.43 6.07 -18.41
N VAL A 448 16.21 5.15 -17.82
CA VAL A 448 17.28 5.47 -16.86
C VAL A 448 18.24 6.50 -17.43
N ALA A 449 18.60 6.37 -18.72
CA ALA A 449 19.52 7.29 -19.38
C ALA A 449 19.00 8.74 -19.45
N GLN A 450 17.68 8.97 -19.35
CA GLN A 450 17.07 10.30 -19.36
C GLN A 450 16.89 10.91 -17.96
N LEU A 451 17.17 10.15 -16.89
CA LEU A 451 16.97 10.60 -15.53
C LEU A 451 18.23 11.24 -14.94
N ASN A 452 18.03 12.23 -14.06
CA ASN A 452 19.10 12.79 -13.27
C ASN A 452 19.78 11.70 -12.44
N GLN A 453 21.10 11.61 -12.54
CA GLN A 453 21.88 10.67 -11.74
C GLN A 453 21.99 11.20 -10.31
N ILE A 454 21.32 10.51 -9.39
CA ILE A 454 21.41 10.80 -7.97
C ILE A 454 22.22 9.70 -7.30
N LYS A 455 23.20 10.12 -6.51
CA LYS A 455 23.93 9.20 -5.64
C LYS A 455 23.13 8.98 -4.38
N SER A 456 22.84 7.72 -4.14
CA SER A 456 22.41 7.20 -2.85
C SER A 456 23.41 7.56 -1.74
N ASN A 457 22.88 7.62 -0.52
CA ASN A 457 23.65 7.80 0.70
C ASN A 457 23.18 6.76 1.73
N GLY A 458 23.83 6.72 2.90
CA GLY A 458 23.50 5.74 3.95
C GLY A 458 22.05 5.77 4.47
N ARG A 459 21.25 6.79 4.10
CA ARG A 459 19.84 6.93 4.49
C ARG A 459 18.91 5.96 3.75
N ALA A 460 19.28 5.40 2.60
CA ALA A 460 18.41 4.46 1.89
C ALA A 460 18.11 3.21 2.74
N VAL A 461 19.12 2.67 3.43
CA VAL A 461 18.97 1.53 4.35
C VAL A 461 18.11 1.89 5.56
N GLU A 462 18.28 3.08 6.11
CA GLU A 462 17.48 3.58 7.23
C GLU A 462 16.03 3.83 6.82
N THR A 463 15.80 4.37 5.63
CA THR A 463 14.48 4.56 5.03
C THR A 463 13.77 3.22 4.82
N SER A 464 14.48 2.21 4.30
CA SER A 464 13.97 0.85 4.18
C SER A 464 13.52 0.29 5.53
N ARG A 465 14.35 0.46 6.57
CA ARG A 465 13.99 0.05 7.93
C ARG A 465 12.74 0.78 8.46
N LEU A 466 12.62 2.09 8.21
CA LEU A 466 11.46 2.88 8.64
C LEU A 466 10.17 2.30 8.07
N PHE A 467 10.10 2.11 6.76
CA PHE A 467 8.91 1.56 6.10
C PHE A 467 8.66 0.09 6.42
N TYR A 468 9.71 -0.72 6.58
CA TYR A 468 9.59 -2.10 7.01
C TYR A 468 8.97 -2.21 8.41
N ASN A 469 9.39 -1.37 9.35
CA ASN A 469 8.79 -1.31 10.68
C ASN A 469 7.34 -0.83 10.63
N GLY A 470 7.00 0.11 9.75
CA GLY A 470 5.62 0.60 9.57
C GLY A 470 4.71 -0.49 9.05
N TRP A 471 5.18 -1.22 8.04
CA TRP A 471 4.49 -2.41 7.59
C TRP A 471 4.30 -3.44 8.70
N LEU A 472 5.34 -3.80 9.47
CA LEU A 472 5.21 -4.77 10.57
C LEU A 472 4.21 -4.31 11.64
N ALA A 473 4.18 -3.02 11.96
CA ALA A 473 3.20 -2.47 12.89
C ALA A 473 1.77 -2.67 12.35
N ALA A 474 1.53 -2.31 11.08
CA ALA A 474 0.23 -2.49 10.44
C ALA A 474 -0.16 -3.97 10.31
N ASP A 475 0.77 -4.87 9.98
CA ASP A 475 0.55 -6.33 9.93
C ASP A 475 0.09 -6.87 11.29
N LYS A 476 0.72 -6.42 12.38
CA LYS A 476 0.34 -6.84 13.73
C LYS A 476 -1.04 -6.32 14.14
N SER A 477 -1.38 -5.08 13.79
CA SER A 477 -2.75 -4.58 13.99
C SER A 477 -3.76 -5.37 13.17
N LEU A 478 -3.42 -5.69 11.91
CA LEU A 478 -4.29 -6.42 11.00
C LEU A 478 -4.60 -7.82 11.53
N GLU A 479 -3.58 -8.56 11.96
CA GLU A 479 -3.77 -9.88 12.57
C GLU A 479 -4.75 -9.80 13.74
N VAL A 480 -4.59 -8.84 14.66
CA VAL A 480 -5.45 -8.73 15.86
C VAL A 480 -6.88 -8.34 15.51
N ASN A 481 -7.07 -7.30 14.70
CA ASN A 481 -8.39 -6.74 14.43
C ASN A 481 -9.25 -7.65 13.55
N VAL A 482 -8.65 -8.26 12.54
CA VAL A 482 -9.34 -9.15 11.61
C VAL A 482 -9.77 -10.45 12.27
N ILE A 483 -8.98 -10.95 13.24
CA ILE A 483 -9.37 -12.11 14.06
C ILE A 483 -10.56 -11.74 14.95
N ALA A 484 -10.51 -10.58 15.60
CA ALA A 484 -11.55 -10.14 16.53
C ALA A 484 -12.93 -10.00 15.83
N GLU A 485 -12.96 -9.49 14.59
CA GLU A 485 -14.20 -9.32 13.82
C GLU A 485 -14.86 -10.67 13.45
N ILE A 486 -14.08 -11.68 13.07
CA ILE A 486 -14.65 -12.97 12.60
C ILE A 486 -14.95 -13.92 13.76
N GLN A 487 -14.28 -13.75 14.90
CA GLN A 487 -14.56 -14.52 16.12
C GLN A 487 -15.87 -14.16 16.82
N GLU A 488 -16.69 -13.22 16.31
CA GLU A 488 -18.09 -13.08 16.74
C GLU A 488 -18.86 -14.41 16.67
N ASN A 489 -18.49 -15.29 15.73
CA ASN A 489 -18.85 -16.71 15.77
C ASN A 489 -17.84 -17.48 16.65
N LYS A 490 -18.12 -17.56 17.95
CA LYS A 490 -17.32 -18.21 19.03
C LYS A 490 -16.87 -19.67 18.80
N GLN A 491 -17.04 -20.24 17.61
CA GLN A 491 -16.71 -21.62 17.24
C GLN A 491 -15.45 -21.77 16.36
N GLN A 492 -14.88 -20.69 15.82
CA GLN A 492 -13.74 -20.78 14.90
C GLN A 492 -12.40 -20.46 15.57
N THR A 493 -11.39 -21.30 15.31
CA THR A 493 -9.99 -21.02 15.68
C THR A 493 -9.40 -19.91 14.79
N GLN A 494 -8.39 -19.19 15.30
CA GLN A 494 -7.65 -18.18 14.54
C GLN A 494 -7.16 -18.69 13.17
N GLY A 495 -6.66 -19.93 13.11
CA GLY A 495 -6.22 -20.55 11.86
C GLY A 495 -7.34 -20.75 10.85
N GLN A 496 -8.54 -21.11 11.30
CA GLN A 496 -9.72 -21.26 10.44
C GLN A 496 -10.19 -19.92 9.88
N VAL A 497 -10.22 -18.88 10.71
CA VAL A 497 -10.57 -17.51 10.32
C VAL A 497 -9.64 -16.97 9.23
N ILE A 498 -8.33 -17.09 9.45
CA ILE A 498 -7.32 -16.65 8.47
C ILE A 498 -7.44 -17.43 7.16
N THR A 499 -7.69 -18.74 7.24
CA THR A 499 -7.90 -19.58 6.05
C THR A 499 -9.15 -19.16 5.30
N GLN A 500 -10.25 -18.90 6.01
CA GLN A 500 -11.50 -18.44 5.40
C GLN A 500 -11.30 -17.11 4.67
N LEU A 501 -10.64 -16.13 5.28
CA LEU A 501 -10.32 -14.85 4.65
C LEU A 501 -9.39 -14.98 3.46
N PHE A 502 -8.37 -15.82 3.57
CA PHE A 502 -7.49 -16.12 2.46
C PHE A 502 -8.27 -16.67 1.26
N LEU A 503 -9.34 -17.44 1.51
CA LEU A 503 -10.20 -17.97 0.47
C LEU A 503 -11.28 -16.98 -0.01
N SER A 504 -11.76 -16.07 0.84
CA SER A 504 -12.91 -15.21 0.56
C SER A 504 -12.57 -13.77 0.18
N ASP A 505 -11.38 -13.26 0.52
CA ASP A 505 -10.97 -11.87 0.25
C ASP A 505 -9.72 -11.81 -0.65
N PRO A 506 -9.89 -11.42 -1.94
CA PRO A 506 -8.78 -11.21 -2.88
C PRO A 506 -7.67 -10.30 -2.42
N ALA A 507 -8.02 -9.22 -1.73
CA ALA A 507 -7.03 -8.26 -1.27
C ALA A 507 -6.17 -8.88 -0.16
N TYR A 508 -6.79 -9.64 0.75
CA TYR A 508 -6.09 -10.31 1.85
C TYR A 508 -5.17 -11.43 1.35
N ALA A 509 -5.62 -12.26 0.42
CA ALA A 509 -4.79 -13.32 -0.14
C ALA A 509 -3.59 -12.77 -0.92
N SER A 510 -3.81 -11.73 -1.75
CA SER A 510 -2.74 -11.02 -2.45
C SER A 510 -1.72 -10.42 -1.47
N TYR A 511 -2.20 -9.87 -0.35
CA TYR A 511 -1.35 -9.38 0.73
C TYR A 511 -0.48 -10.49 1.35
N ARG A 512 -1.07 -11.62 1.75
CA ARG A 512 -0.34 -12.75 2.36
C ARG A 512 0.70 -13.36 1.43
N TYR A 513 0.43 -13.41 0.12
CA TYR A 513 1.39 -13.88 -0.87
C TYR A 513 2.62 -12.96 -0.95
N SER A 514 2.38 -11.65 -1.02
CA SER A 514 3.41 -10.64 -1.23
C SER A 514 4.27 -10.39 0.01
N GLN A 515 3.76 -10.72 1.20
CA GLN A 515 4.47 -10.63 2.48
C GLN A 515 5.81 -11.38 2.48
N LYS A 516 5.88 -12.59 1.91
CA LYS A 516 7.12 -13.37 1.86
C LYS A 516 8.20 -12.66 1.05
N THR A 517 7.82 -12.09 -0.08
CA THR A 517 8.74 -11.34 -0.95
C THR A 517 9.26 -10.09 -0.25
N CYS A 518 8.41 -9.34 0.44
CA CYS A 518 8.84 -8.18 1.22
C CYS A 518 9.89 -8.54 2.28
N MET A 519 9.63 -9.60 3.07
CA MET A 519 10.59 -10.09 4.07
C MET A 519 11.91 -10.52 3.44
N TYR A 520 11.84 -11.19 2.29
CA TYR A 520 13.02 -11.63 1.55
C TYR A 520 13.88 -10.44 1.13
N MET A 521 13.30 -9.45 0.46
CA MET A 521 14.01 -8.25 0.01
C MET A 521 14.68 -7.49 1.17
N TYR A 522 14.00 -7.39 2.32
CA TYR A 522 14.57 -6.73 3.49
C TYR A 522 15.73 -7.51 4.14
N ARG A 523 15.66 -8.85 4.17
CA ARG A 523 16.74 -9.70 4.71
C ARG A 523 18.03 -9.54 3.89
N ASN A 524 17.91 -9.52 2.56
CA ASN A 524 19.06 -9.42 1.66
C ASN A 524 19.87 -8.13 1.82
N ILE A 525 19.28 -7.03 2.30
CA ILE A 525 20.04 -5.79 2.60
C ILE A 525 21.20 -6.05 3.57
N LYS A 526 21.02 -6.98 4.52
CA LYS A 526 22.03 -7.32 5.53
C LYS A 526 23.12 -8.26 5.02
N GLU A 527 22.81 -9.06 4.00
CA GLU A 527 23.69 -10.12 3.49
C GLU A 527 24.72 -9.60 2.47
N LEU A 528 24.51 -8.40 1.91
CA LEU A 528 25.38 -7.76 0.91
C LEU A 528 26.75 -7.27 1.43
N GLY A 529 27.04 -7.37 2.73
CA GLY A 529 28.32 -6.96 3.30
C GLY A 529 28.64 -5.45 3.10
N SER A 530 29.84 -5.15 2.58
CA SER A 530 30.40 -3.79 2.41
C SER A 530 30.18 -3.18 1.01
N ASP A 531 29.53 -3.88 0.10
CA ASP A 531 29.23 -3.35 -1.24
C ASP A 531 28.09 -2.34 -1.17
N LEU A 532 28.45 -1.08 -0.91
CA LEU A 532 27.52 0.03 -0.72
C LEU A 532 26.65 0.30 -1.95
N GLN A 533 27.18 0.11 -3.17
CA GLN A 533 26.44 0.41 -4.41
C GLN A 533 25.30 -0.58 -4.66
N ASN A 534 25.52 -1.88 -4.38
CA ASN A 534 24.44 -2.88 -4.43
C ASN A 534 23.46 -2.73 -3.25
N LYS A 535 23.94 -2.22 -2.10
CA LYS A 535 23.13 -2.07 -0.89
C LYS A 535 22.04 -1.02 -1.00
N ASP A 536 22.33 0.11 -1.63
CA ASP A 536 21.36 1.20 -1.75
C ASP A 536 20.25 0.89 -2.75
N TYR A 537 20.60 0.24 -3.87
CA TYR A 537 19.60 -0.32 -4.79
C TYR A 537 18.64 -1.28 -4.08
N GLN A 538 19.20 -2.27 -3.36
CA GLN A 538 18.42 -3.27 -2.63
C GLN A 538 17.60 -2.63 -1.50
N ALA A 539 18.12 -1.58 -0.87
CA ALA A 539 17.40 -0.82 0.13
C ALA A 539 16.18 -0.10 -0.47
N VAL A 540 16.30 0.59 -1.62
CA VAL A 540 15.16 1.24 -2.28
C VAL A 540 14.15 0.20 -2.76
N ALA A 541 14.60 -0.91 -3.36
CA ALA A 541 13.77 -2.04 -3.75
C ALA A 541 12.93 -2.58 -2.57
N SER A 542 13.60 -2.88 -1.46
CA SER A 542 12.94 -3.31 -0.22
C SER A 542 12.02 -2.24 0.36
N THR A 543 12.38 -0.96 0.23
CA THR A 543 11.54 0.17 0.67
C THR A 543 10.23 0.19 -0.08
N PHE A 544 10.26 0.08 -1.41
CA PHE A 544 9.04 0.05 -2.23
C PHE A 544 8.20 -1.20 -1.96
N ALA A 545 8.83 -2.35 -1.71
CA ALA A 545 8.13 -3.54 -1.30
C ALA A 545 7.43 -3.37 0.06
N SER A 546 8.12 -2.76 1.02
CA SER A 546 7.57 -2.44 2.34
C SER A 546 6.42 -1.43 2.25
N ILE A 547 6.50 -0.46 1.33
CA ILE A 547 5.44 0.52 1.10
C ILE A 547 4.16 -0.11 0.51
N ASP A 548 4.28 -1.02 -0.47
CA ASP A 548 3.11 -1.74 -0.99
C ASP A 548 2.47 -2.61 0.11
N MET A 549 3.29 -3.28 0.93
CA MET A 549 2.78 -4.06 2.06
C MET A 549 2.14 -3.18 3.14
N PHE A 550 2.76 -2.06 3.47
CA PHE A 550 2.24 -1.10 4.44
C PHE A 550 0.89 -0.51 3.99
N SER A 551 0.79 -0.14 2.71
CA SER A 551 -0.43 0.41 2.13
C SER A 551 -1.56 -0.63 2.05
N ARG A 552 -1.24 -1.89 1.72
CA ARG A 552 -2.20 -3.00 1.76
C ARG A 552 -2.68 -3.33 3.16
N ALA A 553 -1.78 -3.48 4.12
CA ALA A 553 -2.14 -3.77 5.51
C ALA A 553 -3.04 -2.67 6.07
N SER A 554 -2.69 -1.41 5.81
CA SER A 554 -3.47 -0.24 6.27
C SER A 554 -4.84 -0.14 5.60
N THR A 555 -4.95 -0.43 4.30
CA THR A 555 -6.26 -0.42 3.61
C THR A 555 -7.12 -1.61 4.00
N LEU A 556 -6.53 -2.77 4.26
CA LEU A 556 -7.23 -3.94 4.82
C LEU A 556 -7.73 -3.67 6.24
N LEU A 557 -6.95 -2.96 7.08
CA LEU A 557 -7.40 -2.51 8.40
C LEU A 557 -8.63 -1.63 8.31
N ILE A 558 -8.65 -0.67 7.38
CA ILE A 558 -9.84 0.17 7.14
C ILE A 558 -11.00 -0.72 6.65
N LYS A 559 -10.74 -1.57 5.65
CA LYS A 559 -11.75 -2.45 5.07
C LYS A 559 -12.44 -3.32 6.13
N HIS A 560 -11.68 -3.89 7.05
CA HIS A 560 -12.14 -4.79 8.12
C HIS A 560 -12.25 -4.07 9.47
N SER A 561 -12.46 -2.75 9.49
CA SER A 561 -12.62 -2.01 10.75
C SER A 561 -14.08 -1.94 11.18
N VAL A 562 -14.34 -2.46 12.38
CA VAL A 562 -15.67 -2.42 13.02
C VAL A 562 -16.15 -0.98 13.26
N GLU A 563 -15.23 -0.06 13.54
CA GLU A 563 -15.52 1.37 13.77
C GLU A 563 -16.07 2.07 12.51
N LEU A 564 -15.85 1.53 11.31
CA LEU A 564 -16.40 2.06 10.06
C LEU A 564 -17.77 1.49 9.70
N GLY A 565 -18.29 0.56 10.52
CA GLY A 565 -19.63 0.00 10.42
C GLY A 565 -19.86 -0.69 9.08
N MET A 566 -19.45 -1.94 8.95
CA MET A 566 -19.89 -2.76 7.82
C MET A 566 -21.32 -3.27 8.09
N TYR A 567 -22.17 -3.27 7.06
CA TYR A 567 -23.39 -4.08 7.08
C TYR A 567 -23.43 -4.93 5.81
N LYS A 568 -23.90 -6.17 5.94
CA LYS A 568 -24.21 -7.01 4.78
C LYS A 568 -25.62 -6.71 4.31
N ASP A 569 -25.81 -6.48 3.02
CA ASP A 569 -27.16 -6.46 2.45
C ASP A 569 -27.76 -7.87 2.42
N GLU A 570 -29.03 -7.98 2.02
CA GLU A 570 -29.77 -9.25 1.90
C GLU A 570 -29.11 -10.25 0.93
N ASN A 571 -28.23 -9.77 0.03
CA ASN A 571 -27.47 -10.58 -0.92
C ASN A 571 -26.08 -10.96 -0.40
N GLY A 572 -25.72 -10.57 0.83
CA GLY A 572 -24.42 -10.83 1.43
C GLY A 572 -23.29 -9.91 0.95
N ASN A 573 -23.60 -8.88 0.15
CA ASN A 573 -22.61 -7.86 -0.23
C ASN A 573 -22.34 -6.96 0.96
N ILE A 574 -21.07 -6.61 1.16
CA ILE A 574 -20.67 -5.77 2.28
C ILE A 574 -20.73 -4.30 1.87
N HIS A 575 -21.58 -3.54 2.54
CA HIS A 575 -21.71 -2.10 2.39
C HIS A 575 -21.05 -1.39 3.57
N TYR A 576 -20.28 -0.35 3.28
CA TYR A 576 -19.72 0.53 4.31
C TYR A 576 -20.81 1.51 4.76
N ARG A 577 -21.14 1.54 6.05
CA ARG A 577 -22.04 2.59 6.62
C ARG A 577 -21.51 4.00 6.33
N ASN A 578 -20.22 4.16 6.05
CA ASN A 578 -19.57 5.46 5.86
C ASN A 578 -18.70 5.52 4.60
N SER A 579 -19.28 5.26 3.42
CA SER A 579 -18.61 5.51 2.12
C SER A 579 -18.01 6.92 2.03
N ALA A 580 -18.63 7.91 2.68
CA ALA A 580 -18.15 9.28 2.75
C ALA A 580 -16.80 9.41 3.50
N PHE A 581 -16.54 8.61 4.53
CA PHE A 581 -15.23 8.61 5.22
C PHE A 581 -14.13 8.07 4.30
N LEU A 582 -14.43 7.03 3.51
CA LEU A 582 -13.45 6.50 2.55
C LEU A 582 -13.13 7.52 1.44
N HIS A 583 -14.13 8.25 0.94
CA HIS A 583 -13.90 9.36 0.02
C HIS A 583 -13.05 10.48 0.65
N TYR A 584 -13.29 10.76 1.92
CA TYR A 584 -12.47 11.69 2.70
C TYR A 584 -11.00 11.23 2.78
N LEU A 585 -10.76 9.96 3.12
CA LEU A 585 -9.40 9.40 3.11
C LEU A 585 -8.74 9.47 1.73
N ILE A 586 -9.48 9.13 0.66
CA ILE A 586 -8.97 9.20 -0.72
C ILE A 586 -8.58 10.62 -1.10
N ARG A 587 -9.41 11.62 -0.73
CA ARG A 587 -9.12 13.03 -0.98
C ARG A 587 -7.81 13.44 -0.28
N THR A 588 -7.63 13.07 0.98
CA THR A 588 -6.43 13.44 1.74
C THR A 588 -5.18 12.69 1.25
N ALA A 589 -5.29 11.39 0.97
CA ALA A 589 -4.22 10.58 0.40
C ALA A 589 -3.75 11.12 -0.97
N ARG A 590 -4.69 11.53 -1.82
CA ARG A 590 -4.40 12.20 -3.10
C ARG A 590 -3.60 13.48 -2.90
N LEU A 591 -4.02 14.36 -1.98
CA LEU A 591 -3.32 15.61 -1.68
C LEU A 591 -1.93 15.35 -1.11
N HIS A 592 -1.79 14.35 -0.24
CA HIS A 592 -0.50 13.92 0.31
C HIS A 592 0.43 13.40 -0.80
N ALA A 593 -0.07 12.59 -1.72
CA ALA A 593 0.70 12.12 -2.87
C ALA A 593 1.23 13.27 -3.74
N LEU A 594 0.36 14.22 -4.10
CA LEU A 594 0.76 15.40 -4.88
C LEU A 594 1.82 16.24 -4.15
N ARG A 595 1.69 16.44 -2.84
CA ARG A 595 2.67 17.20 -2.04
C ARG A 595 4.04 16.53 -2.03
N ASN A 596 4.09 15.22 -1.85
CA ASN A 596 5.37 14.50 -1.82
C ASN A 596 6.01 14.41 -3.22
N ILE A 597 5.22 14.26 -4.28
CA ILE A 597 5.72 14.31 -5.67
C ILE A 597 6.26 15.71 -5.98
N ALA A 598 5.55 16.76 -5.57
CA ALA A 598 6.04 18.14 -5.71
C ALA A 598 7.36 18.37 -4.96
N GLU A 599 7.52 17.75 -3.78
CA GLU A 599 8.76 17.79 -3.02
C GLU A 599 9.92 17.09 -3.75
N CYS A 600 9.69 15.91 -4.34
CA CYS A 600 10.67 15.25 -5.21
C CYS A 600 11.12 16.18 -6.34
N LYS A 601 10.16 16.81 -7.04
CA LYS A 601 10.45 17.73 -8.14
C LYS A 601 11.27 18.95 -7.68
N ARG A 602 10.91 19.55 -6.54
CA ARG A 602 11.67 20.67 -5.94
C ARG A 602 13.11 20.28 -5.61
N LEU A 603 13.32 19.04 -5.18
CA LEU A 603 14.64 18.48 -4.84
C LEU A 603 15.35 17.86 -6.05
N GLN A 604 14.78 17.94 -7.25
CA GLN A 604 15.28 17.34 -8.49
C GLN A 604 15.45 15.81 -8.42
N ILE A 605 14.66 15.15 -7.58
CA ILE A 605 14.61 13.69 -7.42
C ILE A 605 13.67 13.10 -8.48
N PRO A 606 14.14 12.16 -9.33
CA PRO A 606 13.27 11.42 -10.25
C PRO A 606 12.17 10.67 -9.49
N CYS A 607 10.92 11.08 -9.67
CA CYS A 607 9.76 10.49 -9.02
C CYS A 607 8.87 9.73 -10.01
N VAL A 608 9.48 9.03 -10.96
CA VAL A 608 8.79 8.30 -12.03
C VAL A 608 7.80 7.26 -11.47
N ALA A 609 8.25 6.39 -10.57
CA ALA A 609 7.37 5.38 -9.95
C ALA A 609 6.16 6.02 -9.22
N PRO A 610 6.34 7.02 -8.34
CA PRO A 610 5.24 7.76 -7.74
C PRO A 610 4.26 8.40 -8.73
N ILE A 611 4.76 9.06 -9.79
CA ILE A 611 3.89 9.69 -10.81
C ILE A 611 3.06 8.64 -11.54
N LYS A 612 3.69 7.53 -11.93
CA LYS A 612 3.02 6.37 -12.56
C LYS A 612 1.92 5.80 -11.66
N LEU A 613 2.17 5.63 -10.36
CA LEU A 613 1.14 5.18 -9.41
C LEU A 613 0.03 6.21 -9.24
N PHE A 614 0.37 7.50 -9.18
CA PHE A 614 -0.62 8.57 -9.07
C PHE A 614 -1.56 8.61 -10.29
N GLU A 615 -1.03 8.54 -11.51
CA GLU A 615 -1.85 8.44 -12.72
C GLU A 615 -2.77 7.21 -12.70
N LYS A 616 -2.25 6.04 -12.27
CA LYS A 616 -3.04 4.81 -12.10
C LYS A 616 -4.18 5.02 -11.10
N ALA A 617 -3.94 5.72 -9.99
CA ALA A 617 -4.96 6.04 -9.00
C ALA A 617 -6.03 7.00 -9.54
N GLU A 618 -5.66 7.99 -10.35
CA GLU A 618 -6.62 8.91 -10.99
C GLU A 618 -7.53 8.18 -11.97
N ILE A 619 -6.98 7.32 -12.83
CA ILE A 619 -7.76 6.50 -13.78
C ILE A 619 -8.70 5.57 -13.03
N ALA A 620 -8.20 4.90 -11.99
CA ALA A 620 -9.02 4.02 -11.18
C ALA A 620 -10.14 4.81 -10.50
N ARG A 621 -9.85 5.97 -9.90
CA ARG A 621 -10.85 6.84 -9.25
C ARG A 621 -11.97 7.29 -10.20
N GLU A 622 -11.64 7.59 -11.46
CA GLU A 622 -12.62 7.99 -12.49
C GLU A 622 -13.55 6.84 -12.93
N LYS A 623 -13.06 5.59 -12.87
CA LYS A 623 -13.75 4.39 -13.40
C LYS A 623 -14.43 3.52 -12.32
N THR A 624 -14.11 3.75 -11.05
CA THR A 624 -14.43 2.82 -9.97
C THR A 624 -15.79 3.10 -9.35
N ASN A 625 -16.65 2.07 -9.27
CA ASN A 625 -17.84 2.05 -8.41
C ASN A 625 -17.42 1.99 -6.92
N SER A 626 -18.33 2.30 -5.99
CA SER A 626 -18.07 2.38 -4.53
C SER A 626 -17.23 1.23 -3.95
N ASP A 627 -17.34 0.03 -4.50
CA ASP A 627 -16.85 -1.20 -3.87
C ASP A 627 -15.34 -1.44 -4.04
N LYS A 628 -14.65 -0.67 -4.90
CA LYS A 628 -13.17 -0.76 -5.06
C LYS A 628 -12.43 0.51 -4.62
N LEU A 629 -13.08 1.39 -3.85
CA LEU A 629 -12.47 2.62 -3.36
C LEU A 629 -11.23 2.37 -2.46
N HIS A 630 -11.15 1.22 -1.77
CA HIS A 630 -9.96 0.84 -1.02
C HIS A 630 -8.73 0.61 -1.90
N ASP A 631 -8.91 0.07 -3.11
CA ASP A 631 -7.81 -0.12 -4.06
C ASP A 631 -7.29 1.24 -4.54
N VAL A 632 -8.19 2.21 -4.76
CA VAL A 632 -7.83 3.58 -5.10
C VAL A 632 -7.04 4.23 -3.96
N LEU A 633 -7.51 4.11 -2.71
CA LEU A 633 -6.81 4.63 -1.53
C LEU A 633 -5.40 4.04 -1.40
N LYS A 634 -5.27 2.71 -1.54
CA LYS A 634 -3.97 2.00 -1.52
C LYS A 634 -2.99 2.64 -2.50
N VAL A 635 -3.40 2.84 -3.75
CA VAL A 635 -2.50 3.32 -4.80
C VAL A 635 -2.10 4.79 -4.58
N TYR A 636 -3.00 5.65 -4.06
CA TYR A 636 -2.59 7.01 -3.65
C TYR A 636 -1.58 7.00 -2.51
N TRP A 637 -1.79 6.15 -1.51
CA TRP A 637 -0.83 5.99 -0.41
C TRP A 637 0.52 5.48 -0.92
N GLU A 638 0.55 4.49 -1.80
CA GLU A 638 1.79 4.01 -2.40
C GLU A 638 2.51 5.10 -3.17
N ALA A 639 1.81 5.87 -4.00
CA ALA A 639 2.38 7.00 -4.72
C ALA A 639 3.02 8.01 -3.75
N GLY A 640 2.28 8.42 -2.72
CA GLY A 640 2.74 9.40 -1.75
C GLY A 640 3.90 8.90 -0.87
N PHE A 641 3.85 7.65 -0.42
CA PHE A 641 4.89 7.05 0.40
C PHE A 641 6.14 6.74 -0.40
N GLN A 642 6.04 6.28 -1.65
CA GLN A 642 7.21 6.11 -2.50
C GLN A 642 7.89 7.45 -2.78
N ALA A 643 7.13 8.51 -3.06
CA ALA A 643 7.69 9.84 -3.21
C ALA A 643 8.41 10.29 -1.93
N LYS A 644 7.78 10.14 -0.76
CA LYS A 644 8.39 10.49 0.52
C LYS A 644 9.65 9.65 0.81
N ALA A 645 9.63 8.36 0.49
CA ALA A 645 10.78 7.48 0.66
C ALA A 645 11.96 7.89 -0.21
N LEU A 646 11.71 8.30 -1.46
CA LEU A 646 12.74 8.84 -2.33
C LEU A 646 13.34 10.13 -1.73
N VAL A 647 12.51 11.03 -1.21
CA VAL A 647 12.99 12.22 -0.48
C VAL A 647 13.89 11.82 0.69
N LEU A 648 13.43 10.91 1.56
CA LEU A 648 14.20 10.45 2.73
C LEU A 648 15.51 9.75 2.36
N SER A 649 15.53 9.01 1.25
CA SER A 649 16.69 8.23 0.80
C SER A 649 17.77 9.08 0.14
N PHE A 650 17.38 10.13 -0.57
CA PHE A 650 18.26 10.88 -1.46
C PHE A 650 18.51 12.34 -1.04
N GLN A 651 17.70 12.88 -0.12
CA GLN A 651 17.97 14.20 0.44
C GLN A 651 19.29 14.18 1.22
N LYS A 652 20.19 15.09 0.83
CA LYS A 652 21.50 15.28 1.45
C LYS A 652 21.41 15.84 2.86
#